data_AF-D0TS64-F1
#
_entry.id   AF-D0TS64-F1
#
_cell.length_a   1.000
_cell.length_b   1.000
_cell.length_c   1.000
_cell.angle_alpha   90.00
_cell.angle_beta   90.00
_cell.angle_gamma   90.00
#
_symmetry.space_group_name_H-M   'P 1'
#
loop_
_entity.id
_entity.type
_entity.pdbx_description
1 polymer ?
#
loop_
_entity_poly.entity_id
_entity_poly.type
_entity_poly.pdbx_seq_one_letter_code
_entity_poly.pdbx_strand_id
1 'polypeptide(L)'
;MKQFTSTRLFAVTSVVAAMLAAGCSEENNEPSGNASNAAIVTASIGKTDNVVSSRAANTVWDVDDCIGISTSSVNGKTNYVNIRYKTNGSVFSPVPGAAGEDNTIYFQDKSPTTFTAYYPYEGANGTKPGSDGIITKELTVADQSPENLPAIDYLWAQQTAQSSNPKVDFRFSHRMSRLILNFKAGAGTALPNGLTYTLTQLATEGTFDTSTGETKATGTVSKLENLPTSTIGRQITGIAILWPQAVSSIHLQLKLGDNTFGAALTFPTGTAGEVLAPSTSYTFNVTVERTHITVGQADIDDWTSGGSKDITLQEARTLTFDPNGGSGTIKGDKVFEGATTSLPDDNGLTPPSGKTFVGWNTLSGGGGEFYAAGSTLTMPAGDLTLYAQWSGDGSAEDNPILITDAQGMKDIGASIESMRKHYRLCNDLVLDDWEAIYYGYGNGQGNPFSGTFDGGGHTVTLNGVKPIRAQFNNASGYFISLFAEIRGEVRRLRVDGQITVDGTDENAPYHAGGICGYNNYGTVTDCISNVTVTATGKMGGLSAGSIAGWNDSGSIFNCYATGKIESTATAPFVSLGGIVGDSNSRIANCATLNSNISGKDGQTNTYIHRITGSNGGYIVNNYASATLPASEDKGLDKPDGKDCDAKPAASWWKEPGRWANSYTTPAGSTKLFTPWNFTTTWEVTDGNLPVLLRE
;
A
#
# COMPACT_ATOMS: atom_id res chain seq x y z
N MET A 1 -27.77 -24.02 31.13
CA MET A 1 -28.03 -25.47 31.28
C MET A 1 -27.12 -26.20 30.29
N LYS A 2 -26.28 -27.14 30.76
CA LYS A 2 -25.34 -28.04 30.04
C LYS A 2 -24.49 -27.51 28.85
N GLN A 3 -23.18 -27.75 28.98
CA GLN A 3 -22.13 -27.67 27.95
C GLN A 3 -22.35 -28.73 26.85
N PHE A 4 -21.63 -28.65 25.72
CA PHE A 4 -20.51 -29.56 25.46
C PHE A 4 -19.64 -29.13 24.26
N THR A 5 -18.33 -29.16 24.47
CA THR A 5 -17.28 -29.13 23.44
C THR A 5 -17.19 -30.53 22.78
N SER A 6 -17.00 -30.62 21.46
CA SER A 6 -16.27 -31.76 20.88
C SER A 6 -15.78 -31.50 19.45
N THR A 7 -14.47 -31.40 19.29
CA THR A 7 -13.78 -31.68 18.03
C THR A 7 -13.75 -33.20 17.82
N ARG A 8 -14.04 -33.74 16.62
CA ARG A 8 -13.23 -34.83 16.00
C ARG A 8 -13.71 -35.37 14.64
N LEU A 9 -12.70 -35.70 13.84
CA LEU A 9 -12.57 -36.75 12.81
C LEU A 9 -13.44 -36.73 11.55
N PHE A 10 -12.72 -36.69 10.42
CA PHE A 10 -13.13 -37.30 9.16
C PHE A 10 -13.38 -38.81 9.33
N ALA A 11 -14.46 -39.31 8.74
CA ALA A 11 -14.66 -40.73 8.46
C ALA A 11 -15.11 -40.88 7.00
N VAL A 12 -14.26 -41.52 6.18
CA VAL A 12 -14.62 -41.92 4.81
C VAL A 12 -15.29 -43.28 4.89
N THR A 13 -16.57 -43.36 4.55
CA THR A 13 -17.29 -44.63 4.38
C THR A 13 -17.86 -44.75 2.98
N SER A 14 -17.06 -45.39 2.11
CA SER A 14 -17.49 -45.91 0.82
C SER A 14 -18.50 -47.04 0.98
N VAL A 15 -19.59 -47.01 0.22
CA VAL A 15 -20.55 -48.12 0.09
C VAL A 15 -20.77 -48.43 -1.39
N VAL A 16 -20.61 -49.70 -1.76
CA VAL A 16 -20.84 -50.23 -3.13
C VAL A 16 -21.61 -51.56 -3.02
N ALA A 17 -22.77 -51.64 -3.68
CA ALA A 17 -23.48 -52.81 -4.21
C ALA A 17 -24.85 -52.32 -4.77
N ALA A 18 -25.30 -52.49 -6.03
CA ALA A 18 -25.39 -53.65 -6.93
C ALA A 18 -26.47 -54.68 -6.49
N MET A 19 -27.62 -54.84 -7.18
CA MET A 19 -27.99 -55.87 -8.21
C MET A 19 -29.55 -55.95 -8.30
N LEU A 20 -30.30 -56.51 -9.29
CA LEU A 20 -30.08 -57.02 -10.67
C LEU A 20 -31.44 -57.28 -11.41
N ALA A 21 -31.50 -57.04 -12.74
CA ALA A 21 -32.33 -57.74 -13.77
C ALA A 21 -33.90 -57.64 -13.73
N ALA A 22 -34.69 -57.90 -14.80
CA ALA A 22 -34.45 -58.39 -16.18
C ALA A 22 -35.58 -57.99 -17.17
N GLY A 23 -35.33 -58.01 -18.49
CA GLY A 23 -36.38 -57.97 -19.55
C GLY A 23 -35.84 -57.76 -20.99
N CYS A 24 -36.04 -58.73 -21.89
CA CYS A 24 -35.56 -58.73 -23.29
C CYS A 24 -36.42 -57.81 -24.22
N SER A 25 -36.04 -57.42 -25.45
CA SER A 25 -35.24 -58.12 -26.48
C SER A 25 -34.66 -57.23 -27.61
N GLU A 26 -33.68 -57.80 -28.34
CA GLU A 26 -33.23 -57.51 -29.74
C GLU A 26 -32.27 -56.33 -30.08
N GLU A 27 -30.98 -56.71 -30.10
CA GLU A 27 -29.90 -56.39 -31.08
C GLU A 27 -29.76 -54.99 -31.74
N ASN A 28 -28.69 -54.26 -31.40
CA ASN A 28 -27.41 -54.34 -32.15
C ASN A 28 -26.32 -53.37 -31.60
N ASN A 29 -25.07 -53.89 -31.49
CA ASN A 29 -23.82 -53.17 -31.24
C ASN A 29 -23.69 -52.30 -29.96
N GLU A 30 -23.53 -52.95 -28.80
CA GLU A 30 -22.88 -52.31 -27.64
C GLU A 30 -21.39 -52.69 -27.51
N PRO A 31 -20.50 -51.76 -27.09
CA PRO A 31 -19.14 -52.10 -26.70
C PRO A 31 -19.11 -52.68 -25.27
N SER A 32 -18.46 -53.83 -25.11
CA SER A 32 -18.29 -54.47 -23.81
C SER A 32 -17.48 -53.63 -22.81
N GLY A 33 -18.06 -53.30 -21.67
CA GLY A 33 -17.37 -52.66 -20.55
C GLY A 33 -18.35 -52.18 -19.48
N ASN A 34 -18.21 -52.66 -18.24
CA ASN A 34 -19.16 -52.40 -17.16
C ASN A 34 -18.92 -51.01 -16.49
N ALA A 35 -18.94 -49.96 -17.30
CA ALA A 35 -18.83 -48.55 -16.90
C ALA A 35 -20.01 -47.78 -17.49
N SER A 36 -20.74 -47.03 -16.65
CA SER A 36 -21.93 -46.31 -17.11
C SER A 36 -21.57 -45.20 -18.09
N ASN A 37 -22.24 -45.18 -19.25
CA ASN A 37 -22.15 -44.09 -20.23
C ASN A 37 -22.97 -42.85 -19.83
N ALA A 38 -23.52 -42.80 -18.60
CA ALA A 38 -24.26 -41.66 -18.09
C ALA A 38 -23.34 -40.45 -17.83
N ALA A 39 -23.79 -39.25 -18.22
CA ALA A 39 -23.10 -38.01 -17.92
C ALA A 39 -23.18 -37.68 -16.42
N ILE A 40 -22.02 -37.49 -15.79
CA ILE A 40 -21.89 -37.07 -14.39
C ILE A 40 -21.81 -35.54 -14.37
N VAL A 41 -22.92 -34.88 -14.06
CA VAL A 41 -23.03 -33.42 -14.13
C VAL A 41 -22.61 -32.77 -12.81
N THR A 42 -21.61 -31.90 -12.87
CA THR A 42 -21.32 -30.94 -11.78
C THR A 42 -21.32 -29.52 -12.33
N ALA A 43 -21.55 -28.55 -11.46
CA ALA A 43 -21.61 -27.16 -11.86
C ALA A 43 -20.99 -26.25 -10.80
N SER A 44 -20.35 -25.18 -11.26
CA SER A 44 -19.78 -24.11 -10.47
C SER A 44 -20.17 -22.77 -11.08
N ILE A 45 -20.31 -21.73 -10.27
CA ILE A 45 -20.61 -20.37 -10.72
C ILE A 45 -19.31 -19.56 -10.63
N GLY A 46 -18.83 -19.06 -11.76
CA GLY A 46 -17.51 -18.44 -11.88
C GLY A 46 -17.05 -18.26 -13.34
N LYS A 47 -16.22 -17.25 -13.57
CA LYS A 47 -15.56 -17.01 -14.87
C LYS A 47 -14.57 -18.12 -15.19
N THR A 48 -14.30 -18.33 -16.48
CA THR A 48 -13.50 -19.46 -16.97
C THR A 48 -12.01 -19.42 -16.58
N ASP A 49 -11.50 -18.24 -16.18
CA ASP A 49 -10.08 -17.99 -15.91
C ASP A 49 -9.72 -18.00 -14.41
N ASN A 50 -8.52 -18.50 -14.08
CA ASN A 50 -8.05 -18.79 -12.72
C ASN A 50 -7.87 -17.53 -11.83
N VAL A 51 -8.94 -17.07 -11.18
CA VAL A 51 -8.85 -16.14 -10.05
C VAL A 51 -9.59 -16.70 -8.83
N VAL A 52 -8.89 -16.83 -7.71
CA VAL A 52 -9.47 -17.25 -6.43
C VAL A 52 -10.26 -16.09 -5.84
N SER A 53 -11.59 -16.15 -5.92
CA SER A 53 -12.49 -15.12 -5.38
C SER A 53 -12.63 -15.22 -3.86
N SER A 54 -12.43 -14.11 -3.15
CA SER A 54 -12.42 -14.04 -1.69
C SER A 54 -13.80 -13.72 -1.11
N ARG A 55 -14.58 -14.77 -0.81
CA ARG A 55 -15.75 -14.82 0.10
C ARG A 55 -16.90 -13.80 -0.13
N ALA A 56 -18.05 -14.38 -0.48
CA ALA A 56 -19.42 -13.87 -0.36
C ALA A 56 -19.97 -12.94 -1.48
N ALA A 57 -20.53 -13.55 -2.54
CA ALA A 57 -21.90 -13.29 -3.05
C ALA A 57 -22.27 -14.33 -4.13
N ASN A 58 -23.45 -14.97 -4.02
CA ASN A 58 -24.17 -15.74 -5.06
C ASN A 58 -23.38 -16.75 -5.94
N THR A 59 -22.25 -17.29 -5.48
CA THR A 59 -21.48 -18.31 -6.21
C THR A 59 -21.77 -19.75 -5.78
N VAL A 60 -22.84 -19.96 -5.00
CA VAL A 60 -23.24 -21.25 -4.42
C VAL A 60 -24.62 -21.60 -4.95
N TRP A 61 -24.80 -22.84 -5.40
CA TRP A 61 -26.09 -23.40 -5.75
C TRP A 61 -26.90 -23.74 -4.50
N ASP A 62 -28.14 -23.27 -4.42
CA ASP A 62 -29.05 -23.65 -3.34
C ASP A 62 -29.60 -25.06 -3.58
N VAL A 63 -30.01 -25.71 -2.49
CA VAL A 63 -30.65 -27.04 -2.60
C VAL A 63 -31.94 -26.90 -3.39
N ASP A 64 -32.16 -27.86 -4.31
CA ASP A 64 -33.28 -27.89 -5.26
C ASP A 64 -33.22 -26.92 -6.46
N ASP A 65 -32.13 -26.13 -6.61
CA ASP A 65 -31.88 -25.38 -7.86
C ASP A 65 -31.88 -26.29 -9.09
N CYS A 66 -32.51 -25.82 -10.16
CA CYS A 66 -32.73 -26.58 -11.39
C CYS A 66 -32.10 -25.92 -12.62
N ILE A 67 -31.33 -26.69 -13.39
CA ILE A 67 -30.75 -26.29 -14.68
C ILE A 67 -31.39 -27.06 -15.84
N GLY A 68 -31.43 -26.45 -17.02
CA GLY A 68 -31.81 -27.11 -18.27
C GLY A 68 -30.58 -27.43 -19.10
N ILE A 69 -30.38 -28.71 -19.45
CA ILE A 69 -29.21 -29.18 -20.21
C ILE A 69 -29.64 -29.58 -21.62
N SER A 70 -28.90 -29.11 -22.63
CA SER A 70 -29.09 -29.51 -24.03
C SER A 70 -27.80 -30.03 -24.65
N THR A 71 -27.89 -31.08 -25.48
CA THR A 71 -26.75 -31.71 -26.14
C THR A 71 -27.17 -32.60 -27.32
N SER A 72 -26.34 -32.66 -28.34
CA SER A 72 -26.49 -33.52 -29.52
C SER A 72 -25.13 -34.05 -29.96
N SER A 73 -24.98 -35.36 -30.14
CA SER A 73 -23.74 -35.93 -30.69
C SER A 73 -23.80 -36.05 -32.21
N VAL A 74 -22.65 -35.87 -32.87
CA VAL A 74 -22.51 -35.89 -34.33
C VAL A 74 -23.02 -37.20 -34.97
N ASN A 75 -22.84 -38.33 -34.28
CA ASN A 75 -23.28 -39.66 -34.75
C ASN A 75 -24.37 -40.26 -33.85
N GLY A 76 -24.92 -39.48 -32.91
CA GLY A 76 -25.90 -39.94 -31.93
C GLY A 76 -27.31 -40.00 -32.51
N LYS A 77 -28.12 -40.95 -32.03
CA LYS A 77 -29.54 -41.07 -32.40
C LYS A 77 -30.46 -40.20 -31.55
N THR A 78 -30.06 -39.88 -30.32
CA THR A 78 -30.86 -39.11 -29.35
C THR A 78 -30.32 -37.70 -29.21
N ASN A 79 -31.18 -36.71 -29.42
CA ASN A 79 -30.90 -35.31 -29.09
C ASN A 79 -31.57 -34.99 -27.76
N TYR A 80 -30.78 -34.54 -26.78
CA TYR A 80 -31.29 -34.13 -25.48
C TYR A 80 -31.52 -32.62 -25.51
N VAL A 81 -32.76 -32.20 -25.28
CA VAL A 81 -33.15 -30.78 -25.33
C VAL A 81 -33.77 -30.41 -23.99
N ASN A 82 -33.23 -29.39 -23.33
CA ASN A 82 -33.77 -28.80 -22.10
C ASN A 82 -34.10 -29.85 -21.01
N ILE A 83 -33.21 -30.81 -20.79
CA ILE A 83 -33.41 -31.86 -19.79
C ILE A 83 -33.16 -31.29 -18.40
N ARG A 84 -34.16 -31.38 -17.53
CA ARG A 84 -34.12 -30.84 -16.17
C ARG A 84 -33.21 -31.66 -15.26
N TYR A 85 -32.18 -31.00 -14.75
CA TYR A 85 -31.31 -31.51 -13.69
C TYR A 85 -31.46 -30.65 -12.44
N LYS A 86 -31.43 -31.28 -11.25
CA LYS A 86 -31.61 -30.63 -9.95
C LYS A 86 -30.44 -30.94 -9.03
N THR A 87 -29.98 -29.95 -8.27
CA THR A 87 -28.85 -30.09 -7.34
C THR A 87 -29.27 -30.40 -5.91
N ASN A 88 -28.38 -31.09 -5.20
CA ASN A 88 -28.41 -31.26 -3.75
C ASN A 88 -27.41 -30.33 -3.02
N GLY A 89 -26.90 -29.31 -3.70
CA GLY A 89 -25.83 -28.42 -3.22
C GLY A 89 -24.41 -28.92 -3.53
N SER A 90 -24.25 -30.02 -4.29
CA SER A 90 -22.92 -30.53 -4.70
C SER A 90 -22.89 -31.20 -6.07
N VAL A 91 -23.93 -31.95 -6.43
CA VAL A 91 -24.01 -32.68 -7.71
C VAL A 91 -25.41 -32.49 -8.30
N PHE A 92 -25.48 -32.34 -9.62
CA PHE A 92 -26.74 -32.24 -10.36
C PHE A 92 -27.17 -33.62 -10.84
N SER A 93 -28.39 -34.00 -10.49
CA SER A 93 -29.02 -35.28 -10.87
C SER A 93 -30.25 -35.03 -11.76
N PRO A 94 -30.57 -35.93 -12.71
CA PRO A 94 -31.78 -35.78 -13.52
C PRO A 94 -33.02 -35.82 -12.63
N VAL A 95 -34.00 -34.95 -12.91
CA VAL A 95 -35.29 -35.00 -12.21
C VAL A 95 -36.11 -36.16 -12.77
N PRO A 96 -36.58 -37.12 -11.95
CA PRO A 96 -37.39 -38.24 -12.43
C PRO A 96 -38.67 -37.75 -13.12
N GLY A 97 -39.03 -38.38 -14.24
CA GLY A 97 -40.27 -38.13 -14.96
C GLY A 97 -41.45 -38.96 -14.41
N ALA A 98 -42.41 -39.26 -15.28
CA ALA A 98 -43.44 -40.25 -15.00
C ALA A 98 -42.82 -41.65 -14.77
N ALA A 99 -43.59 -42.57 -14.17
CA ALA A 99 -43.09 -43.92 -13.86
C ALA A 99 -42.68 -44.68 -15.13
N GLY A 100 -41.37 -44.85 -15.32
CA GLY A 100 -40.77 -45.46 -16.52
C GLY A 100 -39.94 -44.50 -17.39
N GLU A 101 -39.98 -43.19 -17.13
CA GLU A 101 -39.17 -42.20 -17.84
C GLU A 101 -37.76 -42.06 -17.23
N ASP A 102 -36.74 -42.33 -18.03
CA ASP A 102 -35.34 -42.07 -17.68
C ASP A 102 -34.88 -40.75 -18.31
N ASN A 103 -34.68 -39.74 -17.47
CA ASN A 103 -34.18 -38.42 -17.86
C ASN A 103 -32.65 -38.32 -17.78
N THR A 104 -31.93 -39.44 -17.57
CA THR A 104 -30.47 -39.47 -17.55
C THR A 104 -29.91 -39.24 -18.95
N ILE A 105 -29.01 -38.26 -19.07
CA ILE A 105 -28.28 -38.00 -20.33
C ILE A 105 -27.15 -39.02 -20.47
N TYR A 106 -27.16 -39.79 -21.56
CA TYR A 106 -26.11 -40.76 -21.90
C TYR A 106 -25.29 -40.30 -23.11
N PHE A 107 -23.98 -40.49 -23.05
CA PHE A 107 -23.12 -40.31 -24.23
C PHE A 107 -23.54 -41.28 -25.34
N GLN A 108 -23.91 -40.74 -26.49
CA GLN A 108 -24.48 -41.51 -27.61
C GLN A 108 -23.41 -42.24 -28.45
N ASP A 109 -22.16 -41.78 -28.39
CA ASP A 109 -21.01 -42.44 -29.03
C ASP A 109 -19.68 -42.07 -28.31
N LYS A 110 -18.53 -42.29 -28.96
CA LYS A 110 -17.19 -42.02 -28.39
C LYS A 110 -16.62 -40.63 -28.71
N SER A 111 -17.30 -39.83 -29.53
CA SER A 111 -16.86 -38.52 -29.95
C SER A 111 -17.00 -37.49 -28.82
N PRO A 112 -16.13 -36.47 -28.75
CA PRO A 112 -16.37 -35.29 -27.93
C PRO A 112 -17.73 -34.67 -28.25
N THR A 113 -18.56 -34.54 -27.23
CA THR A 113 -19.92 -34.04 -27.31
C THR A 113 -20.00 -32.73 -26.52
N THR A 114 -20.59 -31.70 -27.11
CA THR A 114 -20.76 -30.38 -26.48
C THR A 114 -22.14 -30.27 -25.84
N PHE A 115 -22.14 -29.89 -24.58
CA PHE A 115 -23.32 -29.66 -23.75
C PHE A 115 -23.44 -28.16 -23.48
N THR A 116 -24.65 -27.64 -23.55
CA THR A 116 -25.01 -26.31 -23.02
C THR A 116 -25.94 -26.47 -21.84
N ALA A 117 -25.86 -25.56 -20.88
CA ALA A 117 -26.77 -25.54 -19.74
C ALA A 117 -27.07 -24.12 -19.28
N TYR A 118 -28.30 -23.90 -18.80
CA TYR A 118 -28.76 -22.61 -18.29
C TYR A 118 -29.53 -22.72 -16.97
N TYR A 119 -29.64 -21.59 -16.28
CA TYR A 119 -30.44 -21.35 -15.07
C TYR A 119 -31.17 -20.00 -15.19
N PRO A 120 -32.33 -19.81 -14.56
CA PRO A 120 -33.19 -20.82 -13.94
C PRO A 120 -33.88 -21.70 -15.00
N TYR A 121 -34.12 -22.98 -14.69
CA TYR A 121 -34.82 -23.90 -15.60
C TYR A 121 -36.26 -23.45 -15.90
N GLU A 122 -36.64 -23.46 -17.18
CA GLU A 122 -38.00 -23.21 -17.65
C GLU A 122 -38.45 -24.29 -18.66
N GLY A 123 -39.77 -24.45 -18.83
CA GLY A 123 -40.36 -25.35 -19.83
C GLY A 123 -40.38 -26.82 -19.42
N ALA A 124 -40.19 -27.71 -20.41
CA ALA A 124 -40.28 -29.16 -20.24
C ALA A 124 -39.17 -29.90 -21.01
N ASN A 125 -38.80 -31.08 -20.51
CA ASN A 125 -37.83 -31.98 -21.15
C ASN A 125 -38.22 -32.30 -22.60
N GLY A 126 -37.24 -32.31 -23.50
CA GLY A 126 -37.42 -32.57 -24.93
C GLY A 126 -37.88 -31.35 -25.74
N THR A 127 -38.20 -30.23 -25.10
CA THR A 127 -38.66 -28.99 -25.76
C THR A 127 -37.83 -27.79 -25.35
N LYS A 128 -37.40 -26.98 -26.32
CA LYS A 128 -36.74 -25.70 -26.00
C LYS A 128 -37.73 -24.77 -25.27
N PRO A 129 -37.28 -24.01 -24.25
CA PRO A 129 -38.14 -23.08 -23.51
C PRO A 129 -38.48 -21.82 -24.34
N GLY A 130 -39.48 -21.06 -23.90
CA GLY A 130 -39.90 -19.82 -24.55
C GLY A 130 -40.27 -20.01 -26.02
N SER A 131 -39.81 -19.09 -26.88
CA SER A 131 -39.94 -19.18 -28.34
C SER A 131 -38.64 -19.73 -28.96
N ASP A 132 -38.65 -21.02 -29.30
CA ASP A 132 -37.50 -21.76 -29.89
C ASP A 132 -36.16 -21.61 -29.14
N GLY A 133 -36.22 -21.50 -27.81
CA GLY A 133 -35.05 -21.35 -26.91
C GLY A 133 -34.83 -19.93 -26.40
N ILE A 134 -35.59 -18.96 -26.89
CA ILE A 134 -35.57 -17.57 -26.44
C ILE A 134 -36.66 -17.37 -25.39
N ILE A 135 -36.26 -17.19 -24.14
CA ILE A 135 -37.14 -16.81 -23.03
C ILE A 135 -37.29 -15.28 -23.06
N THR A 136 -38.53 -14.78 -22.99
CA THR A 136 -38.83 -13.34 -22.93
C THR A 136 -39.43 -13.02 -21.56
N LYS A 137 -38.90 -12.03 -20.85
CA LYS A 137 -39.42 -11.64 -19.53
C LYS A 137 -39.36 -10.13 -19.31
N GLU A 138 -40.47 -9.58 -18.83
CA GLU A 138 -40.54 -8.24 -18.26
C GLU A 138 -40.12 -8.30 -16.77
N LEU A 139 -39.11 -7.53 -16.41
CA LEU A 139 -38.66 -7.38 -15.03
C LEU A 139 -39.63 -6.46 -14.28
N THR A 140 -40.23 -6.96 -13.21
CA THR A 140 -41.11 -6.21 -12.33
C THR A 140 -40.43 -5.86 -11.01
N VAL A 141 -41.04 -4.98 -10.22
CA VAL A 141 -40.58 -4.65 -8.85
C VAL A 141 -40.58 -5.89 -7.95
N ALA A 142 -41.49 -6.84 -8.17
CA ALA A 142 -41.58 -8.07 -7.38
C ALA A 142 -40.42 -9.03 -7.66
N ASP A 143 -39.89 -9.06 -8.88
CA ASP A 143 -38.71 -9.87 -9.21
C ASP A 143 -37.42 -9.38 -8.53
N GLN A 144 -37.40 -8.13 -8.07
CA GLN A 144 -36.23 -7.46 -7.48
C GLN A 144 -36.15 -7.63 -5.96
N SER A 145 -37.07 -8.36 -5.32
CA SER A 145 -36.95 -8.69 -3.90
C SER A 145 -35.91 -9.80 -3.67
N PRO A 146 -35.19 -9.82 -2.53
CA PRO A 146 -34.07 -10.74 -2.32
C PRO A 146 -34.39 -12.22 -2.56
N GLU A 147 -35.60 -12.65 -2.20
CA GLU A 147 -36.10 -14.01 -2.41
C GLU A 147 -36.44 -14.35 -3.87
N ASN A 148 -36.67 -13.36 -4.73
CA ASN A 148 -37.01 -13.54 -6.15
C ASN A 148 -35.84 -13.27 -7.09
N LEU A 149 -34.77 -12.60 -6.65
CA LEU A 149 -33.57 -12.33 -7.47
C LEU A 149 -33.01 -13.57 -8.19
N PRO A 150 -32.94 -14.79 -7.60
CA PRO A 150 -32.47 -15.97 -8.33
C PRO A 150 -33.33 -16.32 -9.55
N ALA A 151 -34.63 -16.01 -9.53
CA ALA A 151 -35.55 -16.26 -10.64
C ALA A 151 -35.41 -15.25 -11.82
N ILE A 152 -34.47 -14.31 -11.72
CA ILE A 152 -34.05 -13.41 -12.81
C ILE A 152 -32.53 -13.36 -13.03
N ASP A 153 -31.73 -14.04 -12.21
CA ASP A 153 -30.28 -14.14 -12.37
C ASP A 153 -29.93 -15.23 -13.41
N TYR A 154 -30.15 -14.91 -14.69
CA TYR A 154 -29.90 -15.87 -15.76
C TYR A 154 -28.42 -16.24 -15.86
N LEU A 155 -28.12 -17.53 -15.74
CA LEU A 155 -26.77 -18.10 -15.87
C LEU A 155 -26.68 -19.00 -17.09
N TRP A 156 -25.51 -19.04 -17.73
CA TRP A 156 -25.26 -19.97 -18.85
C TRP A 156 -23.84 -20.53 -18.84
N ALA A 157 -23.71 -21.81 -19.20
CA ALA A 157 -22.47 -22.55 -19.34
C ALA A 157 -22.45 -23.42 -20.61
N GLN A 158 -21.25 -23.67 -21.13
CA GLN A 158 -20.97 -24.69 -22.14
C GLN A 158 -19.80 -25.55 -21.68
N GLN A 159 -19.87 -26.85 -21.96
CA GLN A 159 -18.78 -27.79 -21.66
C GLN A 159 -18.74 -28.89 -22.73
N THR A 160 -17.53 -29.32 -23.13
CA THR A 160 -17.34 -30.46 -24.01
C THR A 160 -16.77 -31.63 -23.21
N ALA A 161 -17.44 -32.78 -23.29
CA ALA A 161 -17.06 -34.01 -22.58
C ALA A 161 -17.17 -35.23 -23.51
N GLN A 162 -16.75 -36.41 -23.05
CA GLN A 162 -16.75 -37.64 -23.85
C GLN A 162 -16.91 -38.87 -22.94
N SER A 163 -17.41 -40.00 -23.48
CA SER A 163 -17.66 -41.22 -22.70
C SER A 163 -16.42 -41.82 -22.02
N SER A 164 -15.21 -41.51 -22.49
CA SER A 164 -13.95 -41.92 -21.84
C SER A 164 -13.66 -41.17 -20.52
N ASN A 165 -14.28 -40.01 -20.31
CA ASN A 165 -14.28 -39.25 -19.06
C ASN A 165 -15.66 -38.58 -18.92
N PRO A 166 -16.67 -39.28 -18.38
CA PRO A 166 -18.08 -38.87 -18.48
C PRO A 166 -18.48 -37.68 -17.60
N LYS A 167 -17.50 -36.96 -17.03
CA LYS A 167 -17.71 -35.81 -16.15
C LYS A 167 -17.99 -34.55 -16.96
N VAL A 168 -19.20 -33.99 -16.82
CA VAL A 168 -19.60 -32.72 -17.44
C VAL A 168 -19.53 -31.63 -16.35
N ASP A 169 -18.37 -30.98 -16.27
CA ASP A 169 -18.12 -29.89 -15.32
C ASP A 169 -18.48 -28.53 -15.91
N PHE A 170 -19.68 -28.04 -15.64
CA PHE A 170 -20.10 -26.72 -16.09
C PHE A 170 -19.48 -25.59 -15.25
N ARG A 171 -19.05 -24.52 -15.94
CA ARG A 171 -18.70 -23.23 -15.35
C ARG A 171 -19.72 -22.20 -15.83
N PHE A 172 -20.66 -21.87 -14.96
CA PHE A 172 -21.73 -20.92 -15.22
C PHE A 172 -21.24 -19.49 -15.02
N SER A 173 -21.58 -18.61 -15.95
CA SER A 173 -21.42 -17.17 -15.83
C SER A 173 -22.79 -16.49 -15.82
N HIS A 174 -22.97 -15.53 -14.91
CA HIS A 174 -24.10 -14.60 -14.91
C HIS A 174 -24.19 -13.92 -16.27
N ARG A 175 -25.41 -13.70 -16.78
CA ARG A 175 -25.64 -13.04 -18.06
C ARG A 175 -26.27 -11.67 -17.92
N MET A 176 -26.92 -11.40 -16.81
CA MET A 176 -27.51 -10.10 -16.51
C MET A 176 -26.47 -9.02 -16.16
N SER A 177 -26.92 -7.78 -15.98
CA SER A 177 -26.17 -6.71 -15.32
C SER A 177 -26.68 -6.49 -13.89
N ARG A 178 -25.80 -6.28 -12.91
CA ARG A 178 -26.18 -5.99 -11.51
C ARG A 178 -25.87 -4.55 -11.14
N LEU A 179 -26.87 -3.84 -10.63
CA LEU A 179 -26.74 -2.52 -10.04
C LEU A 179 -26.77 -2.63 -8.51
N ILE A 180 -25.80 -2.01 -7.83
CA ILE A 180 -25.73 -1.92 -6.37
C ILE A 180 -25.73 -0.43 -5.98
N LEU A 181 -26.66 -0.02 -5.12
CA LEU A 181 -26.80 1.36 -4.65
C LEU A 181 -26.58 1.44 -3.15
N ASN A 182 -25.46 2.03 -2.73
CA ASN A 182 -25.10 2.20 -1.33
C ASN A 182 -25.57 3.57 -0.83
N PHE A 183 -26.71 3.61 -0.13
CA PHE A 183 -27.32 4.83 0.39
C PHE A 183 -26.74 5.22 1.75
N LYS A 184 -26.39 6.50 1.89
CA LYS A 184 -25.86 7.10 3.13
C LYS A 184 -26.56 8.41 3.46
N ALA A 185 -26.83 8.63 4.74
CA ALA A 185 -27.31 9.92 5.25
C ALA A 185 -26.18 10.97 5.20
N GLY A 186 -26.39 12.05 4.46
CA GLY A 186 -25.52 13.22 4.39
C GLY A 186 -25.94 14.34 5.34
N ALA A 187 -25.44 15.56 5.10
CA ALA A 187 -25.61 16.67 6.01
C ALA A 187 -27.08 17.02 6.31
N GLY A 188 -27.48 16.87 7.57
CA GLY A 188 -28.78 17.34 8.06
C GLY A 188 -30.00 16.50 7.68
N THR A 189 -29.77 15.26 7.22
CA THR A 189 -30.78 14.24 6.89
C THR A 189 -30.54 12.97 7.72
N ALA A 190 -31.60 12.22 7.97
CA ALA A 190 -31.52 10.82 8.43
C ALA A 190 -32.31 9.94 7.45
N LEU A 191 -31.79 8.76 7.13
CA LEU A 191 -32.48 7.82 6.25
C LEU A 191 -33.41 6.92 7.07
N PRO A 192 -34.65 6.67 6.60
CA PRO A 192 -35.58 5.74 7.24
C PRO A 192 -35.14 4.28 7.04
N ASN A 193 -35.45 3.43 8.02
CA ASN A 193 -35.40 1.98 7.83
C ASN A 193 -36.45 1.58 6.77
N GLY A 194 -36.07 0.73 5.81
CA GLY A 194 -36.95 0.36 4.70
C GLY A 194 -37.08 1.46 3.65
N LEU A 195 -36.01 2.24 3.42
CA LEU A 195 -35.90 3.16 2.29
C LEU A 195 -36.22 2.42 0.97
N THR A 196 -36.98 3.07 0.08
CA THR A 196 -37.20 2.57 -1.28
C THR A 196 -36.72 3.58 -2.31
N TYR A 197 -36.37 3.09 -3.49
CA TYR A 197 -35.92 3.91 -4.61
C TYR A 197 -36.61 3.53 -5.91
N THR A 198 -36.57 4.43 -6.89
CA THR A 198 -37.15 4.21 -8.21
C THR A 198 -36.05 4.37 -9.25
N LEU A 199 -36.00 3.46 -10.23
CA LEU A 199 -35.17 3.58 -11.42
C LEU A 199 -36.05 3.93 -12.62
N THR A 200 -35.59 4.85 -13.45
CA THR A 200 -36.25 5.29 -14.70
C THR A 200 -35.20 5.40 -15.81
N GLN A 201 -35.61 5.55 -17.07
CA GLN A 201 -34.71 5.57 -18.23
C GLN A 201 -34.01 4.22 -18.51
N LEU A 202 -34.66 3.11 -18.15
CA LEU A 202 -34.19 1.75 -18.42
C LEU A 202 -35.28 0.93 -19.13
N ALA A 203 -34.89 -0.03 -19.94
CA ALA A 203 -35.79 -1.05 -20.47
C ALA A 203 -35.95 -2.20 -19.46
N THR A 204 -37.19 -2.63 -19.21
CA THR A 204 -37.55 -3.71 -18.27
C THR A 204 -37.86 -5.04 -18.97
N GLU A 205 -38.32 -5.02 -20.22
CA GLU A 205 -38.48 -6.22 -21.04
C GLU A 205 -37.16 -6.57 -21.76
N GLY A 206 -36.84 -7.86 -21.77
CA GLY A 206 -35.69 -8.41 -22.47
C GLY A 206 -35.81 -9.91 -22.71
N THR A 207 -34.79 -10.44 -23.36
CA THR A 207 -34.72 -11.82 -23.83
C THR A 207 -33.45 -12.51 -23.37
N PHE A 208 -33.56 -13.81 -23.07
CA PHE A 208 -32.45 -14.73 -22.84
C PHE A 208 -32.48 -15.90 -23.84
N ASP A 209 -31.43 -16.05 -24.63
CA ASP A 209 -31.25 -17.19 -25.53
C ASP A 209 -30.50 -18.33 -24.81
N THR A 210 -31.23 -19.40 -24.51
CA THR A 210 -30.69 -20.59 -23.83
C THR A 210 -29.66 -21.37 -24.65
N SER A 211 -29.58 -21.15 -25.97
CA SER A 211 -28.63 -21.82 -26.86
C SER A 211 -27.27 -21.13 -26.93
N THR A 212 -27.21 -19.81 -26.81
CA THR A 212 -25.98 -19.00 -26.90
C THR A 212 -25.55 -18.38 -25.57
N GLY A 213 -26.48 -18.25 -24.61
CA GLY A 213 -26.28 -17.50 -23.37
C GLY A 213 -26.38 -15.98 -23.55
N GLU A 214 -26.87 -15.50 -24.69
CA GLU A 214 -27.07 -14.07 -24.95
C GLU A 214 -28.25 -13.52 -24.15
N THR A 215 -28.07 -12.34 -23.55
CA THR A 215 -29.12 -11.58 -22.86
C THR A 215 -29.12 -10.14 -23.33
N LYS A 216 -30.30 -9.56 -23.53
CA LYS A 216 -30.46 -8.16 -23.95
C LYS A 216 -31.84 -7.62 -23.63
N ALA A 217 -31.92 -6.31 -23.42
CA ALA A 217 -33.20 -5.62 -23.38
C ALA A 217 -33.85 -5.54 -24.78
N THR A 218 -35.17 -5.66 -24.84
CA THR A 218 -35.98 -5.56 -26.06
C THR A 218 -37.08 -4.50 -25.97
N GLY A 219 -37.49 -4.13 -24.75
CA GLY A 219 -38.58 -3.19 -24.53
C GLY A 219 -38.21 -1.71 -24.74
N THR A 220 -39.24 -0.86 -24.77
CA THR A 220 -39.07 0.60 -24.71
C THR A 220 -38.73 1.07 -23.30
N VAL A 221 -38.25 2.31 -23.18
CA VAL A 221 -37.92 2.95 -21.90
C VAL A 221 -39.09 2.93 -20.92
N SER A 222 -38.83 2.38 -19.73
CA SER A 222 -39.78 2.12 -18.65
C SER A 222 -39.21 2.57 -17.29
N LYS A 223 -39.77 2.05 -16.19
CA LYS A 223 -39.37 2.33 -14.80
C LYS A 223 -39.59 1.12 -13.88
N LEU A 224 -38.79 1.04 -12.82
CA LEU A 224 -38.99 0.15 -11.68
C LEU A 224 -39.17 1.01 -10.42
N GLU A 225 -40.35 0.99 -9.82
CA GLU A 225 -40.70 1.88 -8.71
C GLU A 225 -40.68 1.19 -7.34
N ASN A 226 -40.32 1.93 -6.29
CA ASN A 226 -40.35 1.43 -4.91
C ASN A 226 -39.51 0.16 -4.68
N LEU A 227 -38.38 0.03 -5.38
CA LEU A 227 -37.42 -1.05 -5.19
C LEU A 227 -36.94 -1.12 -3.74
N PRO A 228 -36.82 -2.33 -3.16
CA PRO A 228 -36.48 -2.52 -1.76
C PRO A 228 -35.01 -2.20 -1.49
N THR A 229 -34.69 -1.87 -0.23
CA THR A 229 -33.31 -1.84 0.27
C THR A 229 -33.15 -2.77 1.47
N SER A 230 -31.97 -3.37 1.56
CA SER A 230 -31.52 -4.12 2.75
C SER A 230 -30.72 -3.19 3.66
N THR A 231 -30.87 -3.34 4.98
CA THR A 231 -30.12 -2.54 5.96
C THR A 231 -29.25 -3.45 6.83
N ILE A 232 -27.93 -3.24 6.82
CA ILE A 232 -26.98 -3.97 7.68
C ILE A 232 -26.18 -2.93 8.48
N GLY A 233 -26.33 -2.96 9.81
CA GLY A 233 -25.72 -1.97 10.69
C GLY A 233 -26.26 -0.56 10.42
N ARG A 234 -25.44 0.30 9.80
CA ARG A 234 -25.81 1.67 9.37
C ARG A 234 -25.82 1.83 7.84
N GLN A 235 -25.47 0.78 7.11
CA GLN A 235 -25.43 0.78 5.65
C GLN A 235 -26.79 0.35 5.09
N ILE A 236 -27.31 1.11 4.13
CA ILE A 236 -28.53 0.80 3.39
C ILE A 236 -28.11 0.51 1.95
N THR A 237 -28.46 -0.66 1.42
CA THR A 237 -28.07 -1.09 0.08
C THR A 237 -29.27 -1.56 -0.72
N GLY A 238 -29.47 -0.95 -1.89
CA GLY A 238 -30.38 -1.43 -2.93
C GLY A 238 -29.63 -2.31 -3.93
N ILE A 239 -30.29 -3.36 -4.44
CA ILE A 239 -29.78 -4.22 -5.50
C ILE A 239 -30.85 -4.30 -6.59
N ALA A 240 -30.45 -4.19 -7.86
CA ALA A 240 -31.31 -4.51 -8.99
C ALA A 240 -30.56 -5.37 -10.01
N ILE A 241 -31.20 -6.42 -10.50
CA ILE A 241 -30.75 -7.24 -11.62
C ILE A 241 -31.49 -6.77 -12.87
N LEU A 242 -30.75 -6.35 -13.89
CA LEU A 242 -31.25 -5.69 -15.09
C LEU A 242 -30.77 -6.42 -16.35
N TRP A 243 -31.56 -6.33 -17.42
CA TRP A 243 -31.12 -6.74 -18.75
C TRP A 243 -29.94 -5.88 -19.23
N PRO A 244 -28.90 -6.47 -19.84
CA PRO A 244 -27.85 -5.72 -20.53
C PRO A 244 -28.46 -4.81 -21.61
N GLN A 245 -28.00 -3.57 -21.68
CA GLN A 245 -28.60 -2.54 -22.52
C GLN A 245 -27.69 -1.34 -22.81
N ALA A 246 -27.91 -0.70 -23.96
CA ALA A 246 -27.21 0.48 -24.41
C ALA A 246 -27.83 1.77 -23.81
N VAL A 247 -27.50 2.07 -22.55
CA VAL A 247 -27.96 3.29 -21.83
C VAL A 247 -26.78 4.05 -21.23
N SER A 248 -26.57 5.30 -21.65
CA SER A 248 -25.51 6.16 -21.09
C SER A 248 -25.78 6.57 -19.64
N SER A 249 -27.05 6.61 -19.24
CA SER A 249 -27.46 6.85 -17.86
C SER A 249 -28.81 6.21 -17.54
N ILE A 250 -28.98 5.79 -16.29
CA ILE A 250 -30.28 5.46 -15.68
C ILE A 250 -30.59 6.54 -14.64
N HIS A 251 -31.84 6.97 -14.53
CA HIS A 251 -32.25 7.99 -13.56
C HIS A 251 -32.74 7.35 -12.25
N LEU A 252 -31.98 7.54 -11.18
CA LEU A 252 -32.37 7.25 -9.80
C LEU A 252 -33.33 8.33 -9.30
N GLN A 253 -34.41 7.92 -8.65
CA GLN A 253 -35.31 8.77 -7.88
C GLN A 253 -35.48 8.24 -6.46
N LEU A 254 -35.53 9.14 -5.48
CA LEU A 254 -35.67 8.83 -4.06
C LEU A 254 -36.73 9.73 -3.43
N LYS A 255 -37.65 9.17 -2.65
CA LYS A 255 -38.67 9.95 -1.94
C LYS A 255 -38.44 9.89 -0.43
N LEU A 256 -38.32 11.06 0.21
CA LEU A 256 -38.24 11.20 1.68
C LEU A 256 -39.29 12.18 2.17
N GLY A 257 -40.33 11.66 2.84
CA GLY A 257 -41.51 12.44 3.18
C GLY A 257 -42.19 12.97 1.92
N ASP A 258 -42.42 14.28 1.86
CA ASP A 258 -43.00 14.95 0.70
C ASP A 258 -41.97 15.31 -0.39
N ASN A 259 -40.67 15.20 -0.12
CA ASN A 259 -39.62 15.56 -1.05
C ASN A 259 -39.25 14.39 -1.98
N THR A 260 -39.09 14.68 -3.26
CA THR A 260 -38.55 13.75 -4.26
C THR A 260 -37.23 14.29 -4.79
N PHE A 261 -36.17 13.49 -4.69
CA PHE A 261 -34.85 13.76 -5.22
C PHE A 261 -34.61 12.89 -6.46
N GLY A 262 -33.71 13.33 -7.34
CA GLY A 262 -33.31 12.54 -8.50
C GLY A 262 -31.89 12.85 -8.97
N ALA A 263 -31.23 11.86 -9.54
CA ALA A 263 -29.88 11.95 -10.10
C ALA A 263 -29.68 10.93 -11.23
N ALA A 264 -28.76 11.23 -12.14
CA ALA A 264 -28.32 10.29 -13.15
C ALA A 264 -27.24 9.35 -12.58
N LEU A 265 -27.46 8.05 -12.73
CA LEU A 265 -26.46 7.00 -12.61
C LEU A 265 -25.77 6.93 -13.98
N THR A 266 -24.62 7.59 -14.13
CA THR A 266 -23.86 7.64 -15.38
C THR A 266 -22.90 6.47 -15.48
N PHE A 267 -22.88 5.81 -16.63
CA PHE A 267 -22.03 4.66 -16.90
C PHE A 267 -20.92 5.06 -17.91
N PRO A 268 -19.67 4.58 -17.75
CA PRO A 268 -18.59 4.93 -18.66
C PRO A 268 -18.79 4.33 -20.06
N THR A 269 -18.38 5.08 -21.08
CA THR A 269 -18.55 4.70 -22.49
C THR A 269 -17.59 3.57 -22.89
N GLY A 270 -18.13 2.40 -23.20
CA GLY A 270 -17.38 1.25 -23.73
C GLY A 270 -17.35 1.19 -25.26
N THR A 271 -16.32 0.54 -25.82
CA THR A 271 -16.10 0.39 -27.27
C THR A 271 -17.09 -0.55 -27.97
N ALA A 272 -17.97 -1.23 -27.23
CA ALA A 272 -18.85 -2.30 -27.71
C ALA A 272 -20.31 -1.87 -27.98
N GLY A 273 -20.67 -0.60 -27.74
CA GLY A 273 -22.04 -0.08 -27.93
C GLY A 273 -23.02 -0.42 -26.80
N GLU A 274 -22.76 -1.47 -26.02
CA GLU A 274 -23.39 -1.74 -24.73
C GLU A 274 -22.74 -0.90 -23.63
N VAL A 275 -23.55 -0.46 -22.67
CA VAL A 275 -23.10 0.42 -21.56
C VAL A 275 -23.43 -0.18 -20.19
N LEU A 276 -24.58 -0.84 -20.06
CA LEU A 276 -24.79 -1.92 -19.09
C LEU A 276 -24.45 -3.25 -19.77
N ALA A 277 -23.28 -3.80 -19.44
CA ALA A 277 -22.73 -5.02 -20.02
C ALA A 277 -23.19 -6.28 -19.28
N PRO A 278 -23.28 -7.43 -19.96
CA PRO A 278 -23.56 -8.72 -19.33
C PRO A 278 -22.42 -9.14 -18.38
N SER A 279 -22.75 -9.88 -17.32
CA SER A 279 -21.80 -10.37 -16.30
C SER A 279 -21.16 -9.29 -15.42
N THR A 280 -21.58 -8.03 -15.52
CA THR A 280 -20.93 -6.88 -14.85
C THR A 280 -21.75 -6.38 -13.66
N SER A 281 -21.06 -5.99 -12.59
CA SER A 281 -21.62 -5.27 -11.44
C SER A 281 -21.19 -3.81 -11.43
N TYR A 282 -22.16 -2.93 -11.18
CA TYR A 282 -21.98 -1.48 -11.10
C TYR A 282 -22.41 -1.00 -9.71
N THR A 283 -21.46 -0.55 -8.90
CA THR A 283 -21.72 -0.07 -7.54
C THR A 283 -21.66 1.46 -7.49
N PHE A 284 -22.73 2.09 -7.05
CA PHE A 284 -22.80 3.54 -6.86
C PHE A 284 -22.99 3.89 -5.39
N ASN A 285 -22.18 4.81 -4.88
CA ASN A 285 -22.36 5.40 -3.56
C ASN A 285 -23.27 6.63 -3.67
N VAL A 286 -24.38 6.63 -2.94
CA VAL A 286 -25.45 7.64 -2.99
C VAL A 286 -25.53 8.34 -1.63
N THR A 287 -25.05 9.58 -1.57
CA THR A 287 -25.18 10.44 -0.39
C THR A 287 -26.46 11.25 -0.47
N VAL A 288 -27.28 11.20 0.57
CA VAL A 288 -28.61 11.82 0.62
C VAL A 288 -28.62 12.94 1.64
N GLU A 289 -28.61 14.18 1.16
CA GLU A 289 -28.63 15.38 1.99
C GLU A 289 -30.06 15.93 2.16
N ARG A 290 -30.21 17.06 2.84
CA ARG A 290 -31.53 17.69 3.06
C ARG A 290 -32.17 18.23 1.79
N THR A 291 -31.36 18.64 0.83
CA THR A 291 -31.79 19.42 -0.35
C THR A 291 -31.48 18.77 -1.68
N HIS A 292 -30.63 17.74 -1.71
CA HIS A 292 -30.20 17.06 -2.93
C HIS A 292 -29.68 15.66 -2.63
N ILE A 293 -29.43 14.88 -3.68
CA ILE A 293 -28.65 13.64 -3.62
C ILE A 293 -27.40 13.79 -4.49
N THR A 294 -26.31 13.20 -4.03
CA THR A 294 -25.01 13.17 -4.73
C THR A 294 -24.65 11.71 -4.99
N VAL A 295 -24.30 11.40 -6.23
CA VAL A 295 -23.95 10.05 -6.69
C VAL A 295 -22.49 10.06 -7.12
N GLY A 296 -21.69 9.13 -6.58
CA GLY A 296 -20.30 8.93 -7.02
C GLY A 296 -20.19 8.30 -8.40
N GLN A 297 -18.98 8.16 -8.92
CA GLN A 297 -18.76 7.31 -10.11
C GLN A 297 -19.06 5.83 -9.76
N ALA A 298 -19.35 5.04 -10.79
CA ALA A 298 -19.58 3.60 -10.62
C ALA A 298 -18.25 2.87 -10.40
N ASP A 299 -18.15 2.10 -9.31
CA ASP A 299 -17.16 1.04 -9.20
C ASP A 299 -17.65 -0.16 -10.03
N ILE A 300 -16.81 -0.63 -10.96
CA ILE A 300 -17.18 -1.64 -11.97
C ILE A 300 -16.32 -2.88 -11.77
N ASP A 301 -16.97 -3.99 -11.42
CA ASP A 301 -16.32 -5.29 -11.17
C ASP A 301 -17.06 -6.43 -11.92
N ASP A 302 -16.35 -7.51 -12.22
CA ASP A 302 -16.95 -8.78 -12.66
C ASP A 302 -17.91 -9.30 -11.57
N TRP A 303 -19.13 -9.73 -11.93
CA TRP A 303 -20.16 -10.13 -10.95
C TRP A 303 -19.69 -11.22 -9.96
N THR A 304 -18.82 -12.12 -10.41
CA THR A 304 -18.28 -13.27 -9.65
C THR A 304 -17.15 -12.92 -8.68
N SER A 305 -16.69 -11.67 -8.62
CA SER A 305 -15.63 -11.23 -7.70
C SER A 305 -16.07 -11.20 -6.23
N GLY A 306 -17.38 -11.31 -5.97
CA GLY A 306 -17.97 -10.95 -4.68
C GLY A 306 -18.01 -9.44 -4.57
N GLY A 307 -19.20 -8.84 -4.73
CA GLY A 307 -19.43 -7.39 -4.62
C GLY A 307 -19.33 -6.89 -3.18
N SER A 308 -18.16 -7.08 -2.57
CA SER A 308 -17.75 -6.62 -1.25
C SER A 308 -16.22 -6.62 -1.15
N LYS A 309 -15.54 -5.93 -2.06
CA LYS A 309 -14.47 -5.06 -1.56
C LYS A 309 -15.15 -4.07 -0.61
N ASP A 310 -14.57 -3.85 0.57
CA ASP A 310 -14.98 -2.74 1.41
C ASP A 310 -14.70 -1.44 0.64
N ILE A 311 -15.73 -0.90 -0.03
CA ILE A 311 -15.63 0.38 -0.73
C ILE A 311 -15.64 1.46 0.35
N THR A 312 -14.45 1.96 0.66
CA THR A 312 -14.26 3.10 1.56
C THR A 312 -15.07 4.29 1.03
N LEU A 313 -16.07 4.70 1.80
CA LEU A 313 -16.85 5.91 1.52
C LEU A 313 -15.92 7.12 1.47
N GLN A 314 -15.65 7.65 0.28
CA GLN A 314 -14.94 8.92 0.14
C GLN A 314 -15.84 10.06 0.67
N GLU A 315 -15.67 10.41 1.94
CA GLU A 315 -16.40 11.53 2.54
C GLU A 315 -15.81 12.86 2.06
N ALA A 316 -16.64 13.88 1.88
CA ALA A 316 -16.14 15.24 1.66
C ALA A 316 -15.50 15.75 2.96
N ARG A 317 -14.17 15.88 2.95
CA ARG A 317 -13.34 16.34 4.05
C ARG A 317 -13.14 17.85 3.98
N THR A 318 -13.02 18.49 5.14
CA THR A 318 -12.67 19.91 5.23
C THR A 318 -11.16 20.07 5.06
N LEU A 319 -10.73 20.84 4.06
CA LEU A 319 -9.35 21.32 3.93
C LEU A 319 -9.28 22.76 4.45
N THR A 320 -8.53 22.97 5.52
CA THR A 320 -8.35 24.27 6.19
C THR A 320 -6.91 24.76 6.02
N PHE A 321 -6.74 26.07 5.84
CA PHE A 321 -5.44 26.73 5.74
C PHE A 321 -5.24 27.63 6.96
N ASP A 322 -4.27 27.30 7.81
CA ASP A 322 -3.92 28.08 9.00
C ASP A 322 -2.70 28.98 8.70
N PRO A 323 -2.76 30.30 9.00
CA PRO A 323 -1.66 31.21 8.72
C PRO A 323 -0.45 31.02 9.64
N ASN A 324 -0.53 30.17 10.66
CA ASN A 324 0.57 29.69 11.52
C ASN A 324 1.50 30.82 12.02
N GLY A 325 0.93 31.73 12.82
CA GLY A 325 1.62 32.93 13.33
C GLY A 325 1.69 34.11 12.36
N GLY A 326 1.40 33.90 11.07
CA GLY A 326 1.05 34.95 10.12
C GLY A 326 -0.35 35.51 10.39
N SER A 327 -0.85 36.34 9.46
CA SER A 327 -2.23 36.84 9.49
C SER A 327 -2.89 36.79 8.11
N GLY A 328 -4.16 37.18 8.01
CA GLY A 328 -4.97 37.00 6.79
C GLY A 328 -5.81 35.72 6.84
N THR A 329 -6.39 35.33 5.70
CA THR A 329 -7.22 34.12 5.62
C THR A 329 -7.30 33.64 4.17
N ILE A 330 -6.99 32.36 3.95
CA ILE A 330 -7.28 31.67 2.70
C ILE A 330 -8.57 30.88 2.88
N LYS A 331 -9.45 30.92 1.86
CA LYS A 331 -10.71 30.20 1.90
C LYS A 331 -10.44 28.68 1.81
N GLY A 332 -10.74 27.96 2.89
CA GLY A 332 -10.73 26.49 2.89
C GLY A 332 -11.76 25.89 1.92
N ASP A 333 -11.61 24.61 1.63
CA ASP A 333 -12.41 23.89 0.64
C ASP A 333 -12.97 22.56 1.20
N LYS A 334 -13.94 21.98 0.48
CA LYS A 334 -14.46 20.63 0.75
C LYS A 334 -14.05 19.69 -0.37
N VAL A 335 -13.06 18.85 -0.07
CA VAL A 335 -12.45 17.93 -1.03
C VAL A 335 -12.86 16.51 -0.65
N PHE A 336 -13.29 15.70 -1.62
CA PHE A 336 -13.55 14.29 -1.37
C PHE A 336 -12.24 13.58 -0.98
N GLU A 337 -12.28 12.75 0.06
CA GLU A 337 -11.19 11.81 0.39
C GLU A 337 -10.72 11.07 -0.87
N GLY A 338 -9.40 10.98 -1.08
CA GLY A 338 -8.80 10.37 -2.28
C GLY A 338 -8.84 11.23 -3.55
N ALA A 339 -9.62 12.32 -3.60
CA ALA A 339 -9.53 13.28 -4.70
C ALA A 339 -8.32 14.20 -4.53
N THR A 340 -7.81 14.73 -5.65
CA THR A 340 -6.69 15.68 -5.67
C THR A 340 -7.17 17.12 -5.74
N THR A 341 -6.45 18.03 -5.08
CA THR A 341 -6.62 19.49 -5.18
C THR A 341 -5.26 20.17 -5.31
N SER A 342 -5.22 21.35 -5.93
CA SER A 342 -4.00 22.18 -6.04
C SER A 342 -3.96 23.13 -4.84
N LEU A 343 -2.80 23.21 -4.17
CA LEU A 343 -2.64 24.04 -2.99
C LEU A 343 -2.34 25.50 -3.38
N PRO A 344 -2.94 26.47 -2.68
CA PRO A 344 -2.76 27.89 -3.00
C PRO A 344 -1.37 28.40 -2.62
N ASP A 345 -0.96 29.51 -3.25
CA ASP A 345 0.13 30.36 -2.77
C ASP A 345 -0.27 31.11 -1.48
N ASP A 346 0.59 31.99 -0.97
CA ASP A 346 0.29 32.90 0.15
C ASP A 346 -0.64 34.07 -0.21
N ASN A 347 -1.25 34.05 -1.41
CA ASN A 347 -2.18 35.05 -1.94
C ASN A 347 -3.48 35.16 -1.10
N GLY A 348 -3.39 35.83 0.05
CA GLY A 348 -4.44 35.95 1.06
C GLY A 348 -3.91 35.98 2.50
N LEU A 349 -2.63 35.67 2.70
CA LEU A 349 -1.92 35.76 3.97
C LEU A 349 -0.97 36.97 4.01
N THR A 350 -0.48 37.28 5.20
CA THR A 350 0.61 38.23 5.46
C THR A 350 1.64 37.54 6.34
N PRO A 351 2.91 37.42 5.89
CA PRO A 351 3.98 36.78 6.66
C PRO A 351 4.21 37.46 8.02
N PRO A 352 4.70 36.72 9.02
CA PRO A 352 5.33 37.33 10.19
C PRO A 352 6.52 38.24 9.78
N SER A 353 6.83 39.23 10.59
CA SER A 353 7.89 40.21 10.29
C SER A 353 9.24 39.53 10.00
N GLY A 354 9.83 39.79 8.84
CA GLY A 354 11.12 39.23 8.43
C GLY A 354 11.08 37.78 7.95
N LYS A 355 9.88 37.22 7.70
CA LYS A 355 9.69 35.87 7.16
C LYS A 355 9.23 35.90 5.70
N THR A 356 9.48 34.80 4.98
CA THR A 356 8.90 34.51 3.65
C THR A 356 8.12 33.20 3.68
N PHE A 357 7.05 33.11 2.88
CA PHE A 357 6.31 31.86 2.69
C PHE A 357 7.18 30.85 1.93
N VAL A 358 7.17 29.58 2.35
CA VAL A 358 7.80 28.49 1.58
C VAL A 358 6.83 27.39 1.15
N GLY A 359 5.68 27.25 1.83
CA GLY A 359 4.69 26.23 1.52
C GLY A 359 3.83 25.86 2.71
N TRP A 360 3.21 24.69 2.63
CA TRP A 360 2.28 24.15 3.60
C TRP A 360 2.86 22.93 4.30
N ASN A 361 2.49 22.69 5.55
CA ASN A 361 2.84 21.46 6.27
C ASN A 361 1.65 20.94 7.09
N THR A 362 1.56 19.63 7.32
CA THR A 362 0.48 19.03 8.12
C THR A 362 0.61 19.26 9.63
N LEU A 363 1.77 19.72 10.10
CA LEU A 363 2.02 20.16 11.47
C LEU A 363 2.50 21.63 11.49
N SER A 364 2.22 22.33 12.58
CA SER A 364 2.58 23.76 12.71
C SER A 364 4.08 24.00 12.86
N GLY A 365 4.85 23.09 13.49
CA GLY A 365 6.30 23.24 13.66
C GLY A 365 7.13 22.96 12.40
N GLY A 366 6.53 22.30 11.40
CA GLY A 366 7.16 21.96 10.12
C GLY A 366 7.59 20.49 9.99
N GLY A 367 7.44 19.67 11.03
CA GLY A 367 7.77 18.25 11.04
C GLY A 367 6.74 17.30 10.41
N GLY A 368 5.62 17.80 9.92
CA GLY A 368 4.64 17.01 9.17
C GLY A 368 5.07 16.77 7.72
N GLU A 369 4.13 16.34 6.90
CA GLU A 369 4.33 16.24 5.45
C GLU A 369 4.31 17.64 4.84
N PHE A 370 5.34 17.99 4.07
CA PHE A 370 5.48 19.29 3.42
C PHE A 370 4.95 19.29 1.99
N TYR A 371 4.22 20.34 1.63
CA TYR A 371 3.69 20.57 0.30
C TYR A 371 4.06 21.97 -0.18
N ALA A 372 4.74 22.06 -1.34
CA ALA A 372 5.04 23.33 -1.97
C ALA A 372 3.77 24.07 -2.44
N ALA A 373 3.84 25.39 -2.57
CA ALA A 373 2.79 26.18 -3.22
C ALA A 373 2.50 25.66 -4.64
N GLY A 374 1.23 25.64 -5.06
CA GLY A 374 0.78 25.11 -6.36
C GLY A 374 0.84 23.59 -6.52
N SER A 375 1.44 22.86 -5.57
CA SER A 375 1.53 21.39 -5.63
C SER A 375 0.17 20.72 -5.42
N THR A 376 0.06 19.45 -5.80
CA THR A 376 -1.19 18.67 -5.66
C THR A 376 -1.22 17.88 -4.35
N LEU A 377 -2.24 18.12 -3.52
CA LEU A 377 -2.59 17.31 -2.36
C LEU A 377 -3.63 16.27 -2.76
N THR A 378 -3.42 15.00 -2.42
CA THR A 378 -4.49 13.99 -2.35
C THR A 378 -5.13 14.04 -0.97
N MET A 379 -6.44 14.25 -0.88
CA MET A 379 -7.11 14.45 0.40
C MET A 379 -7.12 13.15 1.24
N PRO A 380 -6.67 13.17 2.51
CA PRO A 380 -6.64 11.98 3.36
C PRO A 380 -8.03 11.58 3.88
N ALA A 381 -8.11 10.49 4.63
CA ALA A 381 -9.35 9.94 5.21
C ALA A 381 -9.93 10.73 6.41
N GLY A 382 -9.68 12.04 6.46
CA GLY A 382 -10.11 12.93 7.54
C GLY A 382 -9.97 14.39 7.13
N ASP A 383 -10.57 15.28 7.92
CA ASP A 383 -10.37 16.73 7.76
C ASP A 383 -8.89 17.06 7.99
N LEU A 384 -8.34 17.92 7.13
CA LEU A 384 -6.92 18.29 7.14
C LEU A 384 -6.79 19.80 7.36
N THR A 385 -5.94 20.18 8.31
CA THR A 385 -5.44 21.55 8.42
C THR A 385 -4.00 21.57 7.90
N LEU A 386 -3.74 22.46 6.95
CA LEU A 386 -2.42 22.78 6.47
C LEU A 386 -1.95 24.10 7.09
N TYR A 387 -0.77 24.09 7.68
CA TYR A 387 -0.15 25.23 8.34
C TYR A 387 0.87 25.88 7.41
N ALA A 388 0.79 27.20 7.27
CA ALA A 388 1.78 27.96 6.51
C ALA A 388 3.18 27.83 7.13
N GLN A 389 4.20 27.59 6.31
CA GLN A 389 5.59 27.52 6.75
C GLN A 389 6.35 28.79 6.34
N TRP A 390 7.09 29.34 7.31
CA TRP A 390 7.64 30.69 7.28
C TRP A 390 9.17 30.67 7.46
N SER A 391 9.89 30.76 6.34
CA SER A 391 11.35 30.80 6.37
C SER A 391 11.88 32.13 6.89
N GLY A 392 12.88 32.06 7.77
CA GLY A 392 13.64 33.21 8.22
C GLY A 392 14.79 33.56 7.27
N ASP A 393 15.61 34.51 7.70
CA ASP A 393 16.83 34.94 7.02
C ASP A 393 18.08 34.16 7.44
N GLY A 394 17.94 33.26 8.43
CA GLY A 394 19.00 32.42 8.99
C GLY A 394 19.92 33.14 9.98
N SER A 395 19.52 34.32 10.48
CA SER A 395 20.34 35.14 11.41
C SER A 395 20.45 34.59 12.83
N ALA A 396 19.56 33.68 13.24
CA ALA A 396 19.52 33.05 14.56
C ALA A 396 18.85 31.67 14.50
N GLU A 397 19.06 30.82 15.51
CA GLU A 397 18.50 29.46 15.59
C GLU A 397 16.96 29.40 15.66
N ASP A 398 16.31 30.46 16.17
CA ASP A 398 14.86 30.63 16.20
C ASP A 398 14.32 31.34 14.94
N ASN A 399 15.20 31.89 14.09
CA ASN A 399 14.88 32.41 12.78
C ASN A 399 15.60 31.68 11.61
N PRO A 400 15.53 30.33 11.54
CA PRO A 400 16.28 29.56 10.55
C PRO A 400 15.72 29.75 9.13
N ILE A 401 16.57 29.53 8.14
CA ILE A 401 16.14 29.26 6.76
C ILE A 401 15.53 27.86 6.72
N LEU A 402 14.32 27.72 6.19
CA LEU A 402 13.70 26.41 6.01
C LEU A 402 14.16 25.81 4.67
N ILE A 403 14.55 24.53 4.72
CA ILE A 403 14.96 23.76 3.54
C ILE A 403 13.88 22.74 3.22
N THR A 404 13.44 22.76 1.98
CA THR A 404 12.30 21.99 1.47
C THR A 404 12.66 21.09 0.28
N ASP A 405 13.83 21.31 -0.33
CA ASP A 405 14.33 20.61 -1.50
C ASP A 405 15.87 20.48 -1.53
N ALA A 406 16.38 19.77 -2.54
CA ALA A 406 17.80 19.56 -2.75
C ALA A 406 18.59 20.80 -3.22
N GLN A 407 17.93 21.87 -3.67
CA GLN A 407 18.60 23.12 -4.02
C GLN A 407 18.88 23.95 -2.77
N GLY A 408 17.94 24.04 -1.83
CA GLY A 408 18.17 24.67 -0.52
C GLY A 408 19.34 24.05 0.26
N MET A 409 19.56 22.74 0.12
CA MET A 409 20.76 22.07 0.65
C MET A 409 22.07 22.53 -0.01
N LYS A 410 22.06 22.81 -1.33
CA LYS A 410 23.24 23.33 -2.06
C LYS A 410 23.52 24.78 -1.73
N ASP A 411 22.47 25.57 -1.52
CA ASP A 411 22.56 27.00 -1.24
C ASP A 411 23.27 27.31 0.09
N ILE A 412 23.31 26.35 1.03
CA ILE A 412 24.19 26.43 2.22
C ILE A 412 25.64 26.69 1.81
N GLY A 413 26.15 25.94 0.82
CA GLY A 413 27.52 26.02 0.30
C GLY A 413 27.79 27.18 -0.66
N ALA A 414 26.78 27.98 -1.02
CA ALA A 414 26.91 28.99 -2.07
C ALA A 414 27.80 30.20 -1.69
N SER A 415 27.99 30.48 -0.40
CA SER A 415 28.77 31.63 0.08
C SER A 415 29.36 31.42 1.48
N ILE A 416 30.33 32.24 1.87
CA ILE A 416 30.84 32.26 3.25
C ILE A 416 29.80 32.75 4.27
N GLU A 417 28.78 33.49 3.83
CA GLU A 417 27.70 33.99 4.69
C GLU A 417 26.68 32.88 4.97
N SER A 418 26.21 32.19 3.93
CA SER A 418 25.29 31.05 4.04
C SER A 418 25.88 29.93 4.91
N MET A 419 27.19 29.67 4.82
CA MET A 419 27.89 28.70 5.67
C MET A 419 27.91 29.03 7.18
N ARG A 420 27.41 30.21 7.59
CA ARG A 420 27.27 30.64 9.00
C ARG A 420 25.82 30.74 9.46
N LYS A 421 24.86 30.60 8.56
CA LYS A 421 23.43 30.74 8.87
C LYS A 421 22.86 29.51 9.54
N HIS A 422 21.71 29.69 10.20
CA HIS A 422 20.96 28.62 10.81
C HIS A 422 19.88 28.10 9.85
N TYR A 423 19.73 26.78 9.77
CA TYR A 423 18.87 26.07 8.84
C TYR A 423 18.02 25.03 9.57
N ARG A 424 16.80 24.81 9.08
CA ARG A 424 15.97 23.66 9.48
C ARG A 424 15.46 22.93 8.25
N LEU A 425 15.54 21.61 8.27
CA LEU A 425 14.93 20.74 7.25
C LEU A 425 13.44 20.54 7.59
N CYS A 426 12.57 20.69 6.58
CA CYS A 426 11.10 20.53 6.71
C CYS A 426 10.52 19.47 5.76
N ASN A 427 11.38 18.68 5.12
CA ASN A 427 10.97 17.67 4.15
C ASN A 427 11.99 16.53 4.13
N ASP A 428 11.54 15.31 3.86
CA ASP A 428 12.46 14.21 3.58
C ASP A 428 13.03 14.39 2.16
N LEU A 429 14.35 14.29 2.01
CA LEU A 429 15.05 14.58 0.75
C LEU A 429 15.75 13.34 0.19
N VAL A 430 15.73 13.20 -1.12
CA VAL A 430 16.64 12.33 -1.86
C VAL A 430 17.66 13.23 -2.57
N LEU A 431 18.94 12.99 -2.31
CA LEU A 431 20.06 13.72 -2.89
C LEU A 431 20.81 12.78 -3.83
N ASP A 432 20.52 12.89 -5.12
CA ASP A 432 21.24 12.18 -6.16
C ASP A 432 22.62 12.78 -6.38
N ASP A 433 23.63 11.91 -6.48
CA ASP A 433 24.93 12.29 -7.05
C ASP A 433 25.61 13.46 -6.29
N TRP A 434 25.44 13.46 -4.96
CA TRP A 434 25.63 14.60 -4.06
C TRP A 434 27.09 15.05 -3.91
N GLU A 435 27.33 16.36 -3.83
CA GLU A 435 28.64 16.93 -3.44
C GLU A 435 28.55 17.48 -2.02
N ALA A 436 29.48 17.09 -1.14
CA ALA A 436 29.44 17.45 0.28
C ALA A 436 29.40 18.97 0.49
N ILE A 437 28.63 19.44 1.48
CA ILE A 437 28.46 20.88 1.75
C ILE A 437 29.76 21.50 2.24
N TYR A 438 30.24 22.48 1.47
CA TYR A 438 31.35 23.39 1.78
C TYR A 438 31.23 24.64 0.89
N TYR A 439 31.94 25.72 1.25
CA TYR A 439 32.17 26.83 0.32
C TYR A 439 33.61 26.78 -0.19
N GLY A 440 33.81 26.65 -1.50
CA GLY A 440 35.14 26.57 -2.12
C GLY A 440 35.68 27.94 -2.60
N TYR A 441 36.94 28.26 -2.30
CA TYR A 441 37.59 29.49 -2.78
C TYR A 441 38.19 29.37 -4.21
N GLY A 442 37.91 28.28 -4.93
CA GLY A 442 38.37 28.04 -6.31
C GLY A 442 39.83 27.60 -6.47
N ASN A 443 40.61 27.57 -5.39
CA ASN A 443 42.02 27.13 -5.36
C ASN A 443 42.21 25.80 -4.59
N GLY A 444 41.14 25.05 -4.36
CA GLY A 444 41.11 23.87 -3.50
C GLY A 444 40.92 24.16 -2.00
N GLN A 445 40.98 25.41 -1.54
CA GLN A 445 40.64 25.74 -0.16
C GLN A 445 39.13 25.71 0.07
N GLY A 446 38.71 25.14 1.21
CA GLY A 446 37.32 25.10 1.65
C GLY A 446 37.07 25.94 2.90
N ASN A 447 35.86 26.48 3.02
CA ASN A 447 35.32 27.02 4.26
C ASN A 447 34.32 26.01 4.85
N PRO A 448 34.39 25.70 6.16
CA PRO A 448 33.55 24.69 6.79
C PRO A 448 32.20 25.23 7.26
N PHE A 449 31.21 24.35 7.46
CA PHE A 449 29.89 24.75 7.95
C PHE A 449 29.97 25.14 9.42
N SER A 450 29.47 26.33 9.77
CA SER A 450 29.67 26.95 11.09
C SER A 450 28.41 27.51 11.74
N GLY A 451 27.25 27.42 11.09
CA GLY A 451 25.94 27.68 11.69
C GLY A 451 25.33 26.44 12.32
N THR A 452 24.00 26.40 12.44
CA THR A 452 23.24 25.24 12.93
C THR A 452 22.44 24.63 11.80
N PHE A 453 22.47 23.30 11.64
CA PHE A 453 21.56 22.55 10.78
C PHE A 453 20.69 21.64 11.65
N ASP A 454 19.41 21.98 11.74
CA ASP A 454 18.41 21.22 12.49
C ASP A 454 17.62 20.33 11.52
N GLY A 455 17.85 19.03 11.54
CA GLY A 455 17.18 18.08 10.66
C GLY A 455 15.68 17.93 10.91
N GLY A 456 15.12 18.49 12.00
CA GLY A 456 13.68 18.47 12.27
C GLY A 456 13.06 17.07 12.45
N GLY A 457 13.87 16.02 12.57
CA GLY A 457 13.42 14.62 12.52
C GLY A 457 13.19 14.06 11.11
N HIS A 458 13.59 14.81 10.07
CA HIS A 458 13.53 14.38 8.68
C HIS A 458 14.74 13.53 8.26
N THR A 459 14.57 12.85 7.13
CA THR A 459 15.57 11.96 6.52
C THR A 459 16.17 12.57 5.26
N VAL A 460 17.49 12.57 5.18
CA VAL A 460 18.25 12.82 3.94
C VAL A 460 18.76 11.48 3.41
N THR A 461 18.32 11.10 2.21
CA THR A 461 18.76 9.88 1.53
C THR A 461 19.83 10.20 0.50
N LEU A 462 21.05 9.70 0.69
CA LEU A 462 22.18 9.86 -0.22
C LEU A 462 22.14 8.78 -1.31
N ASN A 463 21.69 9.16 -2.51
CA ASN A 463 21.65 8.27 -3.68
C ASN A 463 22.91 8.50 -4.55
N GLY A 464 24.05 8.10 -3.99
CA GLY A 464 25.37 8.39 -4.55
C GLY A 464 25.94 9.72 -4.06
N VAL A 465 27.26 9.73 -3.81
CA VAL A 465 27.99 10.91 -3.33
C VAL A 465 29.30 11.01 -4.12
N LYS A 466 29.55 12.18 -4.70
CA LYS A 466 30.75 12.51 -5.44
C LYS A 466 31.87 12.95 -4.47
N PRO A 467 33.10 12.46 -4.64
CA PRO A 467 34.21 12.87 -3.81
C PRO A 467 34.66 14.28 -4.17
N ILE A 468 34.55 15.22 -3.23
CA ILE A 468 35.14 16.56 -3.39
C ILE A 468 36.58 16.56 -2.86
N ARG A 469 37.48 17.31 -3.51
CA ARG A 469 38.87 17.48 -3.06
C ARG A 469 39.06 18.86 -2.47
N ALA A 470 39.31 18.95 -1.17
CA ALA A 470 39.39 20.22 -0.45
C ALA A 470 40.56 20.28 0.53
N GLN A 471 40.95 21.50 0.92
CA GLN A 471 41.88 21.82 1.99
C GLN A 471 41.21 22.80 2.95
N PHE A 472 40.99 22.35 4.18
CA PHE A 472 40.59 23.16 5.32
C PHE A 472 41.83 23.44 6.20
N ASN A 473 41.63 24.14 7.33
CA ASN A 473 42.74 24.57 8.19
C ASN A 473 43.51 23.40 8.83
N ASN A 474 42.83 22.29 9.15
CA ASN A 474 43.39 21.16 9.89
C ASN A 474 43.34 19.83 9.11
N ALA A 475 42.62 19.78 7.99
CA ALA A 475 42.45 18.58 7.17
C ALA A 475 42.50 18.93 5.68
N SER A 476 43.04 18.03 4.86
CA SER A 476 43.01 18.12 3.41
C SER A 476 42.91 16.73 2.81
N GLY A 477 42.26 16.60 1.65
CA GLY A 477 42.05 15.30 1.02
C GLY A 477 40.71 15.24 0.29
N TYR A 478 40.13 14.05 0.24
CA TYR A 478 38.82 13.79 -0.35
C TYR A 478 37.75 13.62 0.73
N PHE A 479 36.62 14.29 0.56
CA PHE A 479 35.49 14.25 1.49
C PHE A 479 34.27 13.66 0.77
N ILE A 480 33.66 12.63 1.35
CA ILE A 480 32.55 11.88 0.75
C ILE A 480 31.47 11.72 1.82
N SER A 481 30.52 12.66 1.85
CA SER A 481 29.61 12.88 2.98
C SER A 481 28.52 13.90 2.65
N LEU A 482 27.56 14.11 3.57
CA LEU A 482 26.61 15.24 3.48
C LEU A 482 27.31 16.60 3.67
N PHE A 483 28.15 16.77 4.71
CA PHE A 483 28.94 17.98 5.01
C PHE A 483 30.45 17.69 4.97
N ALA A 484 31.24 18.52 4.27
CA ALA A 484 32.67 18.27 4.14
C ALA A 484 33.43 18.43 5.47
N GLU A 485 33.31 19.61 6.10
CA GLU A 485 33.77 19.89 7.46
C GLU A 485 32.66 20.61 8.24
N ILE A 486 32.35 20.13 9.45
CA ILE A 486 31.47 20.80 10.42
C ILE A 486 32.33 21.45 11.52
N ARG A 487 32.14 22.76 11.72
CA ARG A 487 32.54 23.54 12.90
C ARG A 487 31.36 24.05 13.74
N GLY A 488 30.16 24.04 13.16
CA GLY A 488 28.92 24.44 13.80
C GLY A 488 28.21 23.26 14.45
N GLU A 489 26.89 23.22 14.33
CA GLU A 489 26.04 22.16 14.89
C GLU A 489 25.22 21.47 13.80
N VAL A 490 25.12 20.14 13.87
CA VAL A 490 24.13 19.35 13.12
C VAL A 490 23.35 18.51 14.12
N ARG A 491 22.03 18.71 14.20
CA ARG A 491 21.17 18.01 15.16
C ARG A 491 19.92 17.42 14.54
N ARG A 492 19.31 16.42 15.20
CA ARG A 492 17.99 15.84 14.87
C ARG A 492 17.85 15.43 13.40
N LEU A 493 18.90 14.84 12.84
CA LEU A 493 18.96 14.44 11.43
C LEU A 493 19.09 12.93 11.29
N ARG A 494 18.30 12.35 10.39
CA ARG A 494 18.54 10.99 9.88
C ARG A 494 19.19 11.04 8.51
N VAL A 495 20.23 10.24 8.29
CA VAL A 495 20.85 10.03 6.98
C VAL A 495 20.80 8.56 6.58
N ASP A 496 20.23 8.28 5.41
CA ASP A 496 20.12 6.96 4.80
C ASP A 496 20.83 6.94 3.44
N GLY A 497 20.97 5.75 2.83
CA GLY A 497 21.55 5.59 1.49
C GLY A 497 22.93 4.93 1.48
N GLN A 498 23.73 5.21 0.45
CA GLN A 498 25.05 4.60 0.26
C GLN A 498 26.13 5.60 -0.16
N ILE A 499 27.34 5.38 0.37
CA ILE A 499 28.56 6.11 0.03
C ILE A 499 29.56 5.10 -0.55
N THR A 500 29.95 5.31 -1.80
CA THR A 500 31.03 4.54 -2.46
C THR A 500 32.27 5.43 -2.54
N VAL A 501 33.37 4.96 -1.95
CA VAL A 501 34.67 5.64 -1.98
C VAL A 501 35.61 4.86 -2.90
N ASP A 502 35.82 5.35 -4.12
CA ASP A 502 36.80 4.76 -5.03
C ASP A 502 38.12 5.55 -5.01
N GLY A 503 39.13 4.98 -4.36
CA GLY A 503 40.43 5.61 -4.13
C GLY A 503 41.30 5.64 -5.39
N THR A 504 41.74 6.84 -5.78
CA THR A 504 42.59 7.05 -6.97
C THR A 504 43.85 7.89 -6.68
N ASP A 505 44.02 8.43 -5.47
CA ASP A 505 45.17 9.26 -5.06
C ASP A 505 45.89 8.65 -3.85
N GLU A 506 47.01 7.97 -4.11
CA GLU A 506 47.88 7.36 -3.08
C GLU A 506 48.54 8.40 -2.14
N ASN A 507 48.41 9.71 -2.39
CA ASN A 507 49.03 10.77 -1.59
C ASN A 507 48.02 11.60 -0.76
N ALA A 508 46.72 11.35 -0.90
CA ALA A 508 45.67 12.07 -0.18
C ALA A 508 44.89 11.13 0.76
N PRO A 509 44.48 11.60 1.95
CA PRO A 509 43.55 10.87 2.78
C PRO A 509 42.11 11.03 2.26
N TYR A 510 41.28 10.06 2.59
CA TYR A 510 39.85 10.01 2.24
C TYR A 510 39.04 9.93 3.53
N HIS A 511 38.09 10.85 3.68
CA HIS A 511 37.24 10.97 4.86
C HIS A 511 35.78 10.76 4.46
N ALA A 512 35.18 9.67 4.94
CA ALA A 512 33.84 9.24 4.55
C ALA A 512 32.92 9.08 5.76
N GLY A 513 31.75 9.71 5.70
CA GLY A 513 30.73 9.59 6.73
C GLY A 513 29.38 10.10 6.27
N GLY A 514 28.30 9.50 6.76
CA GLY A 514 26.94 9.87 6.33
C GLY A 514 26.63 11.34 6.59
N ILE A 515 26.99 11.86 7.76
CA ILE A 515 26.76 13.26 8.13
C ILE A 515 27.95 14.14 7.74
N CYS A 516 29.18 13.73 8.05
CA CYS A 516 30.34 14.52 7.64
C CYS A 516 31.61 13.72 7.29
N GLY A 517 32.45 14.30 6.44
CA GLY A 517 33.81 13.83 6.24
C GLY A 517 34.64 14.13 7.48
N TYR A 518 34.60 15.38 7.96
CA TYR A 518 35.37 15.86 9.09
C TYR A 518 34.53 16.68 10.08
N ASN A 519 34.64 16.40 11.37
CA ASN A 519 34.06 17.21 12.44
C ASN A 519 35.19 17.90 13.22
N ASN A 520 35.22 19.22 13.20
CA ASN A 520 36.34 20.05 13.63
C ASN A 520 35.86 21.16 14.59
N TYR A 521 35.92 20.96 15.90
CA TYR A 521 35.20 21.78 16.92
C TYR A 521 33.66 21.75 16.81
N GLY A 522 33.08 21.15 15.78
CA GLY A 522 31.64 21.03 15.59
C GLY A 522 30.97 20.03 16.52
N THR A 523 29.64 20.10 16.56
CA THR A 523 28.78 19.22 17.36
C THR A 523 27.80 18.48 16.47
N VAL A 524 27.76 17.15 16.56
CA VAL A 524 26.74 16.31 15.93
C VAL A 524 25.92 15.64 17.03
N THR A 525 24.63 15.92 17.11
CA THR A 525 23.77 15.56 18.25
C THR A 525 22.45 14.95 17.82
N ASP A 526 22.00 13.91 18.52
CA ASP A 526 20.68 13.30 18.30
C ASP A 526 20.45 12.91 16.82
N CYS A 527 21.41 12.21 16.22
CA CYS A 527 21.40 11.87 14.80
C CYS A 527 21.42 10.35 14.53
N ILE A 528 20.84 9.97 13.39
CA ILE A 528 20.75 8.58 12.92
C ILE A 528 21.55 8.44 11.63
N SER A 529 22.35 7.38 11.49
CA SER A 529 22.93 7.01 10.19
C SER A 529 22.69 5.54 9.83
N ASN A 530 21.92 5.32 8.77
CA ASN A 530 21.76 4.04 8.12
C ASN A 530 22.61 3.94 6.83
N VAL A 531 23.61 4.82 6.67
CA VAL A 531 24.45 4.87 5.47
C VAL A 531 25.39 3.68 5.41
N THR A 532 25.35 2.95 4.30
CA THR A 532 26.38 1.94 3.98
C THR A 532 27.57 2.61 3.30
N VAL A 533 28.77 2.43 3.85
CA VAL A 533 30.02 2.98 3.32
C VAL A 533 30.86 1.84 2.74
N THR A 534 31.12 1.86 1.44
CA THR A 534 31.96 0.89 0.74
C THR A 534 33.20 1.58 0.17
N ALA A 535 34.40 1.09 0.51
CA ALA A 535 35.66 1.69 0.09
C ALA A 535 36.56 0.74 -0.72
N THR A 536 37.00 1.19 -1.89
CA THR A 536 37.82 0.45 -2.87
C THR A 536 38.99 1.29 -3.38
N GLY A 537 39.84 0.72 -4.23
CA GLY A 537 40.94 1.47 -4.85
C GLY A 537 42.13 1.70 -3.94
N LYS A 538 42.90 2.78 -4.18
CA LYS A 538 44.13 3.12 -3.46
C LYS A 538 44.11 4.55 -2.91
N MET A 539 44.64 4.74 -1.70
CA MET A 539 44.53 6.00 -0.96
C MET A 539 45.78 6.25 -0.11
N GLY A 540 46.08 7.52 0.20
CA GLY A 540 47.10 7.87 1.21
C GLY A 540 46.67 7.56 2.65
N GLY A 541 45.37 7.47 2.90
CA GLY A 541 44.77 7.03 4.15
C GLY A 541 43.24 7.00 4.03
N LEU A 542 42.56 6.23 4.89
CA LEU A 542 41.09 6.16 4.93
C LEU A 542 40.59 6.30 6.37
N SER A 543 39.64 7.20 6.59
CA SER A 543 38.84 7.28 7.81
C SER A 543 37.37 7.19 7.44
N ALA A 544 36.72 6.08 7.78
CA ALA A 544 35.32 5.81 7.40
C ALA A 544 34.46 5.41 8.61
N GLY A 545 33.36 6.12 8.81
CA GLY A 545 32.35 5.78 9.82
C GLY A 545 30.93 6.09 9.33
N SER A 546 29.88 5.64 10.04
CA SER A 546 28.52 5.92 9.56
C SER A 546 28.10 7.37 9.81
N ILE A 547 28.56 8.01 10.90
CA ILE A 547 28.26 9.42 11.19
C ILE A 547 29.36 10.32 10.61
N ALA A 548 30.62 10.05 10.95
CA ALA A 548 31.75 10.90 10.57
C ALA A 548 32.96 10.11 10.06
N GLY A 549 33.69 10.65 9.09
CA GLY A 549 35.00 10.11 8.68
C GLY A 549 36.05 10.32 9.77
N TRP A 550 36.26 11.58 10.16
CA TRP A 550 37.24 11.99 11.17
C TRP A 550 36.64 12.99 12.17
N ASN A 551 36.92 12.85 13.46
CA ASN A 551 36.45 13.74 14.54
C ASN A 551 37.63 14.30 15.36
N ASP A 552 37.95 15.57 15.19
CA ASP A 552 39.08 16.26 15.85
C ASP A 552 38.60 17.55 16.52
N SER A 553 38.87 17.71 17.82
CA SER A 553 38.33 18.77 18.68
C SER A 553 36.79 18.88 18.75
N GLY A 554 36.07 18.17 17.88
CA GLY A 554 34.62 18.10 17.79
C GLY A 554 33.98 17.10 18.76
N SER A 555 32.66 17.06 18.73
CA SER A 555 31.84 16.27 19.63
C SER A 555 30.70 15.57 18.89
N ILE A 556 30.46 14.29 19.21
CA ILE A 556 29.38 13.49 18.64
C ILE A 556 28.63 12.82 19.79
N PHE A 557 27.33 13.12 19.94
CA PHE A 557 26.52 12.68 21.08
C PHE A 557 25.13 12.16 20.72
N ASN A 558 24.60 11.22 21.52
CA ASN A 558 23.25 10.66 21.36
C ASN A 558 22.96 10.14 19.94
N CYS A 559 23.98 9.69 19.20
CA CYS A 559 23.81 9.23 17.82
C CYS A 559 23.74 7.71 17.76
N TYR A 560 23.05 7.15 16.77
CA TYR A 560 23.13 5.72 16.49
C TYR A 560 23.33 5.41 15.01
N ALA A 561 23.96 4.26 14.74
CA ALA A 561 24.29 3.82 13.40
C ALA A 561 23.85 2.37 13.14
N THR A 562 23.33 2.09 11.95
CA THR A 562 22.87 0.74 11.51
C THR A 562 23.46 0.29 10.17
N GLY A 563 24.02 1.21 9.38
CA GLY A 563 24.59 0.90 8.07
C GLY A 563 25.81 -0.04 8.14
N LYS A 564 26.31 -0.50 6.98
CA LYS A 564 27.53 -1.31 6.92
C LYS A 564 28.76 -0.46 6.62
N ILE A 565 29.93 -0.92 7.04
CA ILE A 565 31.22 -0.31 6.65
C ILE A 565 32.10 -1.43 6.08
N GLU A 566 32.43 -1.34 4.80
CA GLU A 566 33.10 -2.42 4.06
C GLU A 566 34.26 -1.85 3.25
N SER A 567 35.50 -2.21 3.59
CA SER A 567 36.69 -1.69 2.92
C SER A 567 37.58 -2.80 2.35
N THR A 568 37.89 -2.67 1.05
CA THR A 568 38.96 -3.42 0.37
C THR A 568 40.05 -2.49 -0.18
N ALA A 569 39.97 -1.20 0.15
CA ALA A 569 40.94 -0.18 -0.25
C ALA A 569 42.37 -0.56 0.19
N THR A 570 43.36 -0.07 -0.54
CA THR A 570 44.78 -0.24 -0.22
C THR A 570 45.36 1.11 0.21
N ALA A 571 45.65 1.25 1.50
CA ALA A 571 46.23 2.46 2.08
C ALA A 571 47.24 2.12 3.20
N PRO A 572 48.20 3.00 3.53
CA PRO A 572 49.11 2.83 4.67
C PRO A 572 48.40 2.80 6.04
N PHE A 573 47.27 3.51 6.14
CA PHE A 573 46.41 3.59 7.32
C PHE A 573 44.94 3.50 6.93
N VAL A 574 44.18 2.64 7.60
CA VAL A 574 42.73 2.52 7.43
C VAL A 574 42.07 2.44 8.81
N SER A 575 41.17 3.38 9.10
CA SER A 575 40.42 3.44 10.35
C SER A 575 38.91 3.33 10.05
N LEU A 576 38.30 2.22 10.46
CA LEU A 576 36.87 1.92 10.27
C LEU A 576 36.16 1.83 11.62
N GLY A 577 35.09 2.60 11.82
CA GLY A 577 34.30 2.50 13.05
C GLY A 577 32.85 2.90 12.90
N GLY A 578 31.97 2.24 13.66
CA GLY A 578 30.52 2.30 13.45
C GLY A 578 29.94 3.71 13.53
N ILE A 579 30.42 4.53 14.47
CA ILE A 579 30.08 5.95 14.52
C ILE A 579 31.10 6.78 13.72
N VAL A 580 32.41 6.59 13.98
CA VAL A 580 33.48 7.43 13.42
C VAL A 580 34.65 6.60 12.88
N GLY A 581 35.21 6.96 11.73
CA GLY A 581 36.45 6.35 11.24
C GLY A 581 37.64 6.56 12.19
N ASP A 582 38.06 7.80 12.41
CA ASP A 582 39.12 8.18 13.37
C ASP A 582 38.62 9.28 14.33
N SER A 583 39.00 9.25 15.60
CA SER A 583 38.59 10.26 16.58
C SER A 583 39.69 10.62 17.57
N ASN A 584 40.05 11.91 17.63
CA ASN A 584 40.89 12.48 18.69
C ASN A 584 40.06 13.24 19.73
N SER A 585 38.73 13.08 19.73
CA SER A 585 37.84 13.88 20.60
C SER A 585 36.59 13.12 21.06
N ARG A 586 35.50 13.82 21.39
CA ARG A 586 34.45 13.27 22.26
C ARG A 586 33.39 12.50 21.47
N ILE A 587 33.14 11.27 21.90
CA ILE A 587 32.01 10.45 21.45
C ILE A 587 31.27 9.98 22.72
N ALA A 588 30.00 10.35 22.90
CA ALA A 588 29.27 9.95 24.10
C ALA A 588 27.80 9.60 23.86
N ASN A 589 27.25 8.67 24.66
CA ASN A 589 25.85 8.24 24.57
C ASN A 589 25.46 7.70 23.18
N CYS A 590 26.39 7.22 22.37
CA CYS A 590 26.11 6.69 21.03
C CYS A 590 25.89 5.16 21.05
N ALA A 591 25.20 4.65 20.02
CA ALA A 591 24.94 3.22 19.84
C ALA A 591 25.34 2.72 18.44
N THR A 592 26.29 1.79 18.39
CA THR A 592 26.70 1.06 17.18
C THR A 592 25.84 -0.20 17.01
N LEU A 593 24.90 -0.16 16.08
CA LEU A 593 24.01 -1.27 15.73
C LEU A 593 24.25 -1.76 14.29
N ASN A 594 25.36 -1.33 13.69
CA ASN A 594 25.87 -1.75 12.39
C ASN A 594 25.91 -3.28 12.30
N SER A 595 25.44 -3.85 11.17
CA SER A 595 25.46 -5.31 10.97
C SER A 595 26.84 -5.85 10.56
N ASN A 596 27.70 -4.99 10.02
CA ASN A 596 29.04 -5.36 9.56
C ASN A 596 29.98 -4.13 9.60
N ILE A 597 31.20 -4.35 10.08
CA ILE A 597 32.34 -3.43 9.93
C ILE A 597 33.55 -4.29 9.58
N SER A 598 33.95 -4.30 8.31
CA SER A 598 34.96 -5.23 7.80
C SER A 598 35.97 -4.53 6.89
N GLY A 599 37.25 -4.89 7.04
CA GLY A 599 38.37 -4.45 6.20
C GLY A 599 39.14 -5.64 5.63
N LYS A 600 40.12 -5.35 4.77
CA LYS A 600 41.00 -6.35 4.17
C LYS A 600 42.25 -6.61 5.03
N ASP A 601 42.52 -7.87 5.32
CA ASP A 601 43.75 -8.31 6.00
C ASP A 601 45.02 -7.94 5.21
N GLY A 602 46.08 -7.58 5.95
CA GLY A 602 47.44 -7.47 5.42
C GLY A 602 47.94 -6.07 5.06
N GLN A 603 47.26 -4.99 5.46
CA GLN A 603 47.88 -3.67 5.50
C GLN A 603 48.69 -3.48 6.79
N THR A 604 49.61 -2.52 6.82
CA THR A 604 50.51 -2.33 7.97
C THR A 604 49.79 -1.76 9.20
N ASN A 605 48.77 -0.90 9.01
CA ASN A 605 48.02 -0.25 10.09
C ASN A 605 46.52 -0.16 9.75
N THR A 606 45.81 -1.29 9.83
CA THR A 606 44.33 -1.32 9.77
C THR A 606 43.78 -1.33 11.20
N TYR A 607 42.85 -0.43 11.50
CA TYR A 607 42.16 -0.35 12.78
C TYR A 607 40.64 -0.42 12.55
N ILE A 608 39.99 -1.41 13.18
CA ILE A 608 38.58 -1.73 12.95
C ILE A 608 37.92 -1.98 14.30
N HIS A 609 37.14 -1.02 14.81
CA HIS A 609 36.44 -1.19 16.08
C HIS A 609 34.98 -0.77 15.99
N ARG A 610 34.23 -1.15 17.02
CA ARG A 610 32.76 -1.00 17.02
C ARG A 610 32.34 0.48 17.07
N ILE A 611 32.88 1.29 17.98
CA ILE A 611 32.51 2.73 18.09
C ILE A 611 33.32 3.60 17.12
N THR A 612 34.65 3.55 17.21
CA THR A 612 35.55 4.34 16.34
C THR A 612 36.80 3.55 15.97
N GLY A 613 37.20 3.62 14.70
CA GLY A 613 38.32 2.84 14.17
C GLY A 613 39.65 3.20 14.79
N SER A 614 39.89 4.46 15.14
CA SER A 614 41.04 4.88 15.95
C SER A 614 40.58 5.88 17.01
N ASN A 615 41.18 5.85 18.20
CA ASN A 615 40.82 6.74 19.30
C ASN A 615 42.03 7.33 20.05
N GLY A 616 42.25 8.63 19.89
CA GLY A 616 43.03 9.47 20.80
C GLY A 616 42.16 10.27 21.79
N GLY A 617 40.83 10.18 21.69
CA GLY A 617 39.85 10.99 22.40
C GLY A 617 39.14 10.34 23.59
N TYR A 618 38.05 10.98 24.03
CA TYR A 618 37.23 10.54 25.15
C TYR A 618 35.95 9.83 24.67
N ILE A 619 35.86 8.53 24.96
CA ILE A 619 34.68 7.69 24.69
C ILE A 619 33.93 7.52 26.01
N VAL A 620 32.66 7.94 26.07
CA VAL A 620 31.86 7.94 27.31
C VAL A 620 30.48 7.32 27.08
N ASN A 621 30.18 6.25 27.79
CA ASN A 621 28.87 5.63 27.85
C ASN A 621 28.26 5.34 26.44
N ASN A 622 29.01 4.62 25.62
CA ASN A 622 28.63 4.20 24.26
C ASN A 622 28.44 2.68 24.19
N TYR A 623 27.45 2.25 23.44
CA TYR A 623 27.04 0.85 23.34
C TYR A 623 27.28 0.29 21.94
N ALA A 624 27.52 -1.02 21.85
CA ALA A 624 27.68 -1.71 20.58
C ALA A 624 26.91 -3.03 20.56
N SER A 625 26.46 -3.45 19.38
CA SER A 625 25.80 -4.75 19.19
C SER A 625 26.75 -5.90 19.54
N ALA A 626 26.24 -6.88 20.28
CA ALA A 626 26.89 -8.16 20.57
C ALA A 626 27.01 -9.06 19.33
N THR A 627 26.22 -8.80 18.28
CA THR A 627 26.21 -9.60 17.04
C THR A 627 27.12 -9.04 15.94
N LEU A 628 27.80 -7.91 16.20
CA LEU A 628 28.65 -7.25 15.21
C LEU A 628 30.02 -7.96 15.15
N PRO A 629 30.38 -8.61 14.02
CA PRO A 629 31.68 -9.25 13.87
C PRO A 629 32.77 -8.20 13.66
N ALA A 630 33.36 -7.69 14.75
CA ALA A 630 34.65 -7.04 14.67
C ALA A 630 35.71 -8.12 14.41
N SER A 631 36.45 -8.00 13.30
CA SER A 631 37.47 -8.96 12.88
C SER A 631 38.57 -9.15 13.93
N GLU A 632 39.20 -10.33 13.93
CA GLU A 632 40.07 -10.81 15.00
C GLU A 632 41.27 -9.87 15.32
N ASP A 633 41.12 -9.16 16.44
CA ASP A 633 42.15 -8.52 17.28
C ASP A 633 42.88 -7.24 16.77
N LYS A 634 42.47 -6.06 17.28
CA LYS A 634 43.34 -5.14 18.08
C LYS A 634 42.70 -3.83 18.62
N GLY A 635 41.94 -3.95 19.72
CA GLY A 635 41.93 -2.98 20.83
C GLY A 635 41.04 -1.73 20.72
N LEU A 636 40.08 -1.45 21.61
CA LEU A 636 39.84 -1.97 22.97
C LEU A 636 38.37 -2.38 23.14
N ASP A 637 38.11 -3.67 23.40
CA ASP A 637 36.80 -4.19 23.85
C ASP A 637 36.47 -3.86 25.32
N LYS A 638 36.82 -2.66 25.76
CA LYS A 638 36.29 -2.02 26.96
C LYS A 638 35.87 -0.57 26.70
N PRO A 639 34.99 -0.27 25.72
CA PRO A 639 34.26 0.98 25.73
C PRO A 639 33.39 1.04 26.99
N ASP A 640 33.15 2.26 27.47
CA ASP A 640 32.25 2.53 28.57
C ASP A 640 30.80 2.18 28.16
N GLY A 641 30.32 0.98 28.52
CA GLY A 641 29.01 0.47 28.12
C GLY A 641 29.04 -1.05 27.82
N LYS A 642 28.15 -1.83 28.45
CA LYS A 642 28.01 -3.27 28.18
C LYS A 642 27.34 -3.52 26.83
N ASP A 643 27.87 -4.46 26.04
CA ASP A 643 27.24 -4.96 24.80
C ASP A 643 25.71 -5.08 24.87
N CYS A 644 25.05 -4.70 23.79
CA CYS A 644 23.60 -4.68 23.63
C CYS A 644 23.15 -5.56 22.44
N ASP A 645 21.85 -5.82 22.31
CA ASP A 645 21.33 -6.53 21.15
C ASP A 645 21.41 -5.65 19.89
N ALA A 646 21.43 -6.25 18.69
CA ALA A 646 21.39 -5.48 17.43
C ALA A 646 20.12 -4.62 17.27
N LYS A 647 19.06 -4.95 18.01
CA LYS A 647 17.82 -4.18 18.11
C LYS A 647 17.35 -4.16 19.58
N PRO A 648 17.93 -3.30 20.44
CA PRO A 648 17.58 -3.29 21.86
C PRO A 648 16.11 -2.91 22.08
N ALA A 649 15.45 -3.55 23.03
CA ALA A 649 14.06 -3.26 23.41
C ALA A 649 13.88 -1.80 23.89
N ALA A 650 12.66 -1.25 23.83
CA ALA A 650 12.41 0.14 24.21
C ALA A 650 12.73 0.42 25.69
N SER A 651 12.54 -0.60 26.55
CA SER A 651 12.92 -0.60 27.96
C SER A 651 14.43 -0.46 28.20
N TRP A 652 15.26 -0.98 27.29
CA TRP A 652 16.71 -0.79 27.34
C TRP A 652 17.03 0.70 27.17
N TRP A 653 16.61 1.31 26.05
CA TRP A 653 16.87 2.72 25.73
C TRP A 653 16.45 3.70 26.83
N LYS A 654 15.33 3.40 27.50
CA LYS A 654 14.69 4.24 28.53
C LYS A 654 15.15 3.92 29.97
N GLU A 655 16.12 3.01 30.17
CA GLU A 655 16.55 2.62 31.51
C GLU A 655 17.16 3.83 32.29
N PRO A 656 16.68 4.12 33.52
CA PRO A 656 17.16 5.27 34.29
C PRO A 656 18.67 5.21 34.55
N GLY A 657 19.37 6.30 34.21
CA GLY A 657 20.83 6.37 34.35
C GLY A 657 21.63 5.66 33.26
N ARG A 658 20.97 5.06 32.24
CA ARG A 658 21.66 4.46 31.08
C ARG A 658 22.52 5.44 30.31
N TRP A 659 22.11 6.70 30.22
CA TRP A 659 22.79 7.73 29.44
C TRP A 659 23.51 8.71 30.36
N ALA A 660 24.79 8.96 30.10
CA ALA A 660 25.62 9.81 30.94
C ALA A 660 25.15 11.27 30.85
N ASN A 661 24.97 11.91 32.01
CA ASN A 661 24.66 13.34 32.13
C ASN A 661 25.91 14.24 32.05
N SER A 662 27.10 13.65 32.22
CA SER A 662 28.36 14.39 32.25
C SER A 662 29.58 13.48 32.10
N TYR A 663 30.72 14.08 31.78
CA TYR A 663 32.04 13.44 31.83
C TYR A 663 33.06 14.38 32.47
N THR A 664 33.85 13.88 33.41
CA THR A 664 34.99 14.62 33.99
C THR A 664 36.29 14.08 33.42
N THR A 665 37.05 14.93 32.74
CA THR A 665 38.37 14.56 32.20
C THR A 665 39.36 14.26 33.33
N PRO A 666 40.45 13.50 33.08
CA PRO A 666 41.51 13.29 34.06
C PRO A 666 42.17 14.58 34.58
N ALA A 667 42.07 15.68 33.81
CA ALA A 667 42.53 17.02 34.21
C ALA A 667 41.50 17.79 35.09
N GLY A 668 40.41 17.15 35.51
CA GLY A 668 39.39 17.75 36.40
C GLY A 668 38.35 18.63 35.72
N SER A 669 38.34 18.73 34.38
CA SER A 669 37.31 19.50 33.66
C SER A 669 36.07 18.64 33.44
N THR A 670 34.96 19.00 34.10
CA THR A 670 33.65 18.40 33.82
C THR A 670 33.01 19.04 32.57
N LYS A 671 32.41 18.19 31.73
CA LYS A 671 31.53 18.54 30.63
C LYS A 671 30.16 17.94 30.90
N LEU A 672 29.11 18.71 30.67
CA LEU A 672 27.73 18.24 30.78
C LEU A 672 27.27 17.72 29.42
N PHE A 673 26.37 16.74 29.45
CA PHE A 673 25.66 16.23 28.28
C PHE A 673 24.17 16.40 28.52
N THR A 674 23.42 16.65 27.45
CA THR A 674 21.97 16.42 27.44
C THR A 674 21.76 14.98 26.99
N PRO A 675 21.32 14.04 27.84
CA PRO A 675 21.09 12.66 27.41
C PRO A 675 19.87 12.55 26.50
N TRP A 676 19.69 11.37 25.91
CA TRP A 676 18.54 11.01 25.07
C TRP A 676 17.21 11.42 25.71
N ASN A 677 16.53 12.38 25.08
CA ASN A 677 15.25 12.89 25.55
C ASN A 677 14.08 12.17 24.85
N PHE A 678 13.54 11.14 25.51
CA PHE A 678 12.39 10.37 25.05
C PHE A 678 11.01 11.04 25.32
N THR A 679 10.97 12.35 25.58
CA THR A 679 9.71 13.12 25.69
C THR A 679 9.55 14.20 24.63
N THR A 680 10.64 14.71 24.03
CA THR A 680 10.57 15.74 22.96
C THR A 680 11.45 15.47 21.74
N THR A 681 12.53 14.69 21.86
CA THR A 681 13.47 14.46 20.74
C THR A 681 13.32 13.07 20.12
N TRP A 682 13.04 12.07 20.96
CA TRP A 682 13.09 10.67 20.56
C TRP A 682 11.80 9.91 20.92
N GLU A 683 11.34 9.08 20.00
CA GLU A 683 10.32 8.06 20.21
C GLU A 683 10.98 6.68 20.19
N VAL A 684 10.52 5.74 21.02
CA VAL A 684 10.89 4.31 20.88
C VAL A 684 9.80 3.41 21.47
N THR A 685 9.41 2.41 20.67
CA THR A 685 8.41 1.37 20.97
C THR A 685 9.06 -0.02 20.88
N ASP A 686 8.52 -1.00 21.60
CA ASP A 686 9.10 -2.34 21.60
C ASP A 686 9.07 -2.98 20.20
N GLY A 687 10.16 -3.67 19.86
CA GLY A 687 10.37 -4.20 18.51
C GLY A 687 10.84 -3.17 17.49
N ASN A 688 11.04 -1.89 17.85
CA ASN A 688 11.56 -0.83 16.99
C ASN A 688 12.85 -0.19 17.57
N LEU A 689 13.63 0.45 16.69
CA LEU A 689 14.73 1.33 17.12
C LEU A 689 14.18 2.73 17.44
N PRO A 690 14.92 3.57 18.18
CA PRO A 690 14.54 4.96 18.37
C PRO A 690 14.37 5.70 17.05
N VAL A 691 13.32 6.49 16.94
CA VAL A 691 13.09 7.41 15.82
C VAL A 691 13.06 8.83 16.34
N LEU A 692 13.47 9.78 15.51
CA LEU A 692 13.39 11.19 15.86
C LEU A 692 11.93 11.65 15.80
N LEU A 693 11.49 12.35 16.84
CA LEU A 693 10.22 13.07 16.81
C LEU A 693 10.34 14.23 15.83
N ARG A 694 9.30 14.40 15.01
CA ARG A 694 9.12 15.56 14.14
C ARG A 694 8.15 16.52 14.83
N GLU A 695 8.50 17.81 14.87
CA GLU A 695 7.75 18.89 15.55
C GLU A 695 7.12 19.87 14.57
#